data_AF-A0A517NFM1-F1
#
_entry.id   AF-A0A517NFM1-F1
#
_cell.length_a   1.000
_cell.length_b   1.000
_cell.length_c   1.000
_cell.angle_alpha   90.00
_cell.angle_beta   90.00
_cell.angle_gamma   90.00
#
_symmetry.space_group_name_H-M   'P 1'
#
loop_
_entity.id
_entity.type
_entity.pdbx_description
1 polymer ?
#
loop_
_entity_poly.entity_id
_entity_poly.type
_entity_poly.pdbx_seq_one_letter_code
_entity_poly.pdbx_strand_id
1 'polypeptide(L)'
;MPLPMSPLPNASISLILPAWNESEVIARAVAEADDALRRIASDYEIIVVDDGSTDDTAAIVSRIADSHANVRLVQHCPNQGYGAAIRSGFGAAQKDLVVFTDADCQFDLTELDRFVLLSQRYDIVCGYRMDRKDTALRCLYSNVYNLMVRCLLGTGVRDVDCALKMFHRDVADQLQLSGNGFLVNSEMLTSARQCKFSIVEVGVSHRPRTAGTSTVSIAHIPKVLASLARYWWNVAQFPSPARSPDRPCSPDSDRSVPAWISDRNVTRTTYGLLLIAAFFLLTNLSYPLIDRDETRYAEIPREMLATGNWVLPQLNFQTYYDKPPLVYWLCAICYRLFGISEASARLVPALSALATIGATVFFGNRLFQRRVGLLAGGVLMLSVGFAFTSRYLLLDGVLAFFVSMSLFTAFEAIRASRVRWTWWIASACFVGLAFLTKGPLAIVLWLPPVFAFAWLSDSHARPDWKHYAVAGAVVAGMVTPWLVAVTLEDPTFLVEFFYTHNVQRFAGQFHDRPIWFFIPILLLAGHPWSFLTIPYVNFLFGRSESVRRRRSPAVGFLFLWAGWAFVFFSLAKCKLPTYLLPAAPALALMLAHYLDVILGTATDSRQHWFARFWSARSATAATCMAGVGLVGFVIMSTGNPPLAVYGWAILWTVLLVASLVMIADSHQSKIAWGSSATVAFLFAVMLMHQMLPTYSHSQTLLRGSSPFIATMAAAPKQAIATVGHEFSEIPFYLNRSDVANYLDVQDGGLTDFFLEHPQSWILVADDVPIKSLQHQLPPGTVMKSIVGHGCAVLIETGSVDVALRVASRPDAQSHVSRLPSKPSSPSLDTLPSGAR
;
A
#
# COMPACT_ATOMS: atom_id res chain seq x y z
N MET A 1 62.66 -16.97 -20.46
CA MET A 1 63.39 -15.86 -19.82
C MET A 1 62.37 -14.74 -19.62
N PRO A 2 61.94 -14.41 -18.39
CA PRO A 2 61.09 -13.24 -18.20
C PRO A 2 61.95 -12.00 -18.39
N LEU A 3 61.44 -11.02 -19.14
CA LEU A 3 62.05 -9.71 -19.30
C LEU A 3 62.23 -9.06 -17.90
N PRO A 4 63.37 -8.41 -17.61
CA PRO A 4 63.51 -7.64 -16.39
C PRO A 4 62.51 -6.48 -16.43
N MET A 5 61.53 -6.50 -15.53
CA MET A 5 60.63 -5.37 -15.33
C MET A 5 61.46 -4.17 -14.88
N SER A 6 61.40 -3.08 -15.64
CA SER A 6 61.85 -1.77 -15.19
C SER A 6 61.25 -1.50 -13.80
N PRO A 7 61.99 -0.88 -12.85
CA PRO A 7 61.41 -0.51 -11.57
C PRO A 7 60.15 0.33 -11.84
N LEU A 8 59.02 -0.13 -11.31
CA LEU A 8 57.77 0.61 -11.34
C LEU A 8 58.03 2.02 -10.78
N PRO A 9 57.36 3.07 -11.31
CA PRO A 9 57.59 4.44 -10.85
C PRO A 9 57.47 4.52 -9.33
N ASN A 10 58.27 5.39 -8.69
CA ASN A 10 58.38 5.63 -7.25
C ASN A 10 57.03 5.53 -6.50
N ALA A 11 56.59 4.31 -6.20
CA ALA A 11 55.31 4.08 -5.56
C ALA A 11 55.48 4.24 -4.05
N SER A 12 54.55 4.98 -3.44
CA SER A 12 54.46 5.20 -1.99
C SER A 12 53.23 4.46 -1.48
N ILE A 13 53.41 3.35 -0.73
CA ILE A 13 52.32 2.41 -0.38
C ILE A 13 52.15 2.23 1.13
N SER A 14 50.92 2.41 1.64
CA SER A 14 50.52 1.98 2.99
C SER A 14 49.75 0.67 2.86
N LEU A 15 50.29 -0.44 3.35
CA LEU A 15 49.59 -1.73 3.40
C LEU A 15 48.99 -1.96 4.78
N ILE A 16 47.69 -2.14 4.84
CA ILE A 16 46.93 -2.35 6.07
C ILE A 16 46.58 -3.83 6.22
N LEU A 17 46.92 -4.39 7.39
CA LEU A 17 46.64 -5.77 7.77
C LEU A 17 45.74 -5.77 9.02
N PRO A 18 44.40 -5.84 8.89
CA PRO A 18 43.53 -6.08 10.04
C PRO A 18 43.80 -7.48 10.62
N ALA A 19 43.98 -7.55 11.93
CA ALA A 19 44.26 -8.78 12.65
C ALA A 19 43.37 -8.91 13.90
N TRP A 20 42.88 -10.12 14.13
CA TRP A 20 42.21 -10.49 15.38
C TRP A 20 42.46 -11.97 15.67
N ASN A 21 43.20 -12.25 16.74
CA ASN A 21 43.63 -13.60 17.12
C ASN A 21 44.36 -14.36 15.99
N GLU A 22 45.38 -13.73 15.40
CA GLU A 22 46.16 -14.27 14.27
C GLU A 22 47.62 -14.54 14.68
N SER A 23 47.90 -14.81 15.95
CA SER A 23 49.27 -14.98 16.49
C SER A 23 50.09 -16.06 15.76
N GLU A 24 49.45 -17.09 15.23
CA GLU A 24 50.09 -18.17 14.46
C GLU A 24 50.62 -17.73 13.08
N VAL A 25 49.99 -16.71 12.45
CA VAL A 25 50.23 -16.36 11.05
C VAL A 25 50.78 -14.94 10.89
N ILE A 26 50.54 -14.04 11.84
CA ILE A 26 50.83 -12.61 11.69
C ILE A 26 52.30 -12.30 11.39
N ALA A 27 53.24 -13.03 12.01
CA ALA A 27 54.67 -12.85 11.75
C ALA A 27 55.03 -13.17 10.28
N ARG A 28 54.44 -14.23 9.73
CA ARG A 28 54.61 -14.61 8.32
C ARG A 28 53.93 -13.61 7.40
N ALA A 29 52.73 -13.13 7.74
CA ALA A 29 52.01 -12.14 6.95
C ALA A 29 52.81 -10.83 6.82
N VAL A 30 53.41 -10.36 7.91
CA VAL A 30 54.27 -9.16 7.89
C VAL A 30 55.55 -9.41 7.08
N ALA A 31 56.17 -10.60 7.18
CA ALA A 31 57.35 -10.93 6.38
C ALA A 31 57.05 -11.01 4.88
N GLU A 32 55.95 -11.69 4.48
CA GLU A 32 55.52 -11.76 3.07
C GLU A 32 55.18 -10.37 2.50
N ALA A 33 54.57 -9.50 3.32
CA ALA A 33 54.29 -8.12 2.97
C ALA A 33 55.57 -7.29 2.76
N ASP A 34 56.53 -7.40 3.68
CA ASP A 34 57.81 -6.68 3.61
C ASP A 34 58.60 -7.09 2.36
N ASP A 35 58.70 -8.40 2.08
CA ASP A 35 59.37 -8.95 0.90
C ASP A 35 58.72 -8.49 -0.41
N ALA A 36 57.39 -8.44 -0.47
CA ALA A 36 56.67 -8.00 -1.66
C ALA A 36 56.82 -6.48 -1.88
N LEU A 37 56.61 -5.67 -0.84
CA LEU A 37 56.64 -4.21 -0.94
C LEU A 37 58.04 -3.68 -1.27
N ARG A 38 59.11 -4.30 -0.74
CA ARG A 38 60.50 -3.96 -1.11
C ARG A 38 60.80 -4.04 -2.61
N ARG A 39 60.08 -4.89 -3.34
CA ARG A 39 60.26 -5.07 -4.79
C ARG A 39 59.40 -4.12 -5.63
N ILE A 40 58.31 -3.61 -5.06
CA ILE A 40 57.24 -2.92 -5.78
C ILE A 40 57.26 -1.41 -5.52
N ALA A 41 57.64 -0.99 -4.31
CA ALA A 41 57.55 0.39 -3.85
C ALA A 41 58.92 0.93 -3.41
N SER A 42 59.19 2.18 -3.75
CA SER A 42 60.39 2.91 -3.29
C SER A 42 60.23 3.42 -1.85
N ASP A 43 58.98 3.58 -1.40
CA ASP A 43 58.61 4.03 -0.06
C ASP A 43 57.36 3.26 0.40
N TYR A 44 57.38 2.62 1.56
CA TYR A 44 56.22 1.86 2.03
C TYR A 44 56.13 1.81 3.55
N GLU A 45 54.93 1.53 4.04
CA GLU A 45 54.67 1.17 5.42
C GLU A 45 53.68 -0.01 5.50
N ILE A 46 53.81 -0.81 6.55
CA ILE A 46 52.92 -1.93 6.88
C ILE A 46 52.25 -1.59 8.21
N ILE A 47 50.94 -1.36 8.16
CA ILE A 47 50.12 -1.00 9.31
C ILE A 47 49.31 -2.23 9.71
N VAL A 48 49.71 -2.89 10.79
CA VAL A 48 48.91 -3.96 11.38
C VAL A 48 47.92 -3.34 12.34
N VAL A 49 46.63 -3.58 12.12
CA VAL A 49 45.56 -3.10 12.99
C VAL A 49 45.04 -4.26 13.82
N ASP A 50 45.51 -4.34 15.06
CA ASP A 50 45.05 -5.33 16.03
C ASP A 50 43.70 -4.90 16.61
N ASP A 51 42.63 -5.60 16.25
CA ASP A 51 41.26 -5.30 16.70
C ASP A 51 40.97 -5.91 18.08
N GLY A 52 41.85 -5.66 19.05
CA GLY A 52 41.72 -6.13 20.42
C GLY A 52 41.83 -7.65 20.55
N SER A 53 42.93 -8.21 20.06
CA SER A 53 43.21 -9.65 20.20
C SER A 53 43.38 -10.05 21.67
N THR A 54 43.00 -11.29 21.96
CA THR A 54 43.17 -11.92 23.28
C THR A 54 44.40 -12.82 23.36
N ASP A 55 45.08 -13.03 22.23
CA ASP A 55 46.32 -13.80 22.11
C ASP A 55 47.54 -12.88 21.94
N ASP A 56 48.69 -13.48 21.63
CA ASP A 56 49.96 -12.76 21.50
C ASP A 56 50.12 -11.95 20.19
N THR A 57 49.06 -11.78 19.37
CA THR A 57 49.12 -11.09 18.07
C THR A 57 49.77 -9.70 18.19
N ALA A 58 49.27 -8.85 19.08
CA ALA A 58 49.79 -7.49 19.25
C ALA A 58 51.24 -7.47 19.76
N ALA A 59 51.58 -8.41 20.67
CA ALA A 59 52.93 -8.54 21.23
C ALA A 59 53.96 -9.02 20.20
N ILE A 60 53.55 -9.89 19.26
CA ILE A 60 54.40 -10.31 18.13
C ILE A 60 54.66 -9.11 17.22
N VAL A 61 53.62 -8.38 16.83
CA VAL A 61 53.77 -7.22 15.92
C VAL A 61 54.61 -6.11 16.55
N SER A 62 54.43 -5.83 17.84
CA SER A 62 55.25 -4.83 18.55
C SER A 62 56.74 -5.16 18.47
N ARG A 63 57.11 -6.43 18.71
CA ARG A 63 58.51 -6.88 18.58
C ARG A 63 59.05 -6.73 17.15
N ILE A 64 58.20 -6.97 16.14
CA ILE A 64 58.59 -6.80 14.74
C ILE A 64 58.79 -5.32 14.42
N ALA A 65 57.91 -4.44 14.89
CA ALA A 65 57.99 -2.99 14.72
C ALA A 65 59.26 -2.39 15.36
N ASP A 66 59.72 -2.93 16.49
CA ASP A 66 60.99 -2.52 17.12
C ASP A 66 62.21 -2.80 16.21
N SER A 67 62.14 -3.86 15.40
CA SER A 67 63.22 -4.28 14.48
C SER A 67 63.08 -3.73 13.05
N HIS A 68 61.88 -3.33 12.64
CA HIS A 68 61.57 -2.89 11.27
C HIS A 68 60.85 -1.55 11.28
N ALA A 69 61.56 -0.49 10.89
CA ALA A 69 61.03 0.89 10.89
C ALA A 69 59.80 1.09 9.98
N ASN A 70 59.56 0.19 9.02
CA ASN A 70 58.43 0.26 8.10
C ASN A 70 57.16 -0.40 8.66
N VAL A 71 57.20 -1.03 9.84
CA VAL A 71 56.05 -1.72 10.46
C VAL A 71 55.49 -0.89 11.60
N ARG A 72 54.16 -0.70 11.62
CA ARG A 72 53.43 0.06 12.65
C ARG A 72 52.27 -0.75 13.18
N LEU A 73 52.06 -0.69 14.50
CA LEU A 73 50.93 -1.31 15.18
C LEU A 73 49.89 -0.25 15.55
N VAL A 74 48.62 -0.50 15.20
CA VAL A 74 47.45 0.25 15.67
C VAL A 74 46.59 -0.73 16.47
N GLN A 75 46.38 -0.44 17.76
CA GLN A 75 45.69 -1.38 18.66
C GLN A 75 44.35 -0.82 19.15
N HIS A 76 43.31 -1.64 19.06
CA HIS A 76 42.02 -1.40 19.70
C HIS A 76 41.93 -2.09 21.06
N CYS A 77 41.25 -1.47 22.02
CA CYS A 77 40.92 -2.07 23.32
C CYS A 77 39.52 -1.57 23.75
N PRO A 78 38.46 -2.39 23.71
CA PRO A 78 38.36 -3.80 23.26
C PRO A 78 38.19 -3.95 21.73
N ASN A 79 37.89 -5.16 21.24
CA ASN A 79 37.52 -5.44 19.84
C ASN A 79 36.34 -4.55 19.36
N GLN A 80 36.51 -3.91 18.21
CA GLN A 80 35.54 -2.98 17.63
C GLN A 80 34.92 -3.47 16.32
N GLY A 81 35.46 -4.53 15.71
CA GLY A 81 34.99 -5.19 14.49
C GLY A 81 35.86 -4.90 13.27
N TYR A 82 35.82 -5.81 12.28
CA TYR A 82 36.60 -5.73 11.03
C TYR A 82 36.50 -4.38 10.30
N GLY A 83 35.30 -3.81 10.21
CA GLY A 83 35.11 -2.50 9.58
C GLY A 83 35.74 -1.34 10.37
N ALA A 84 35.79 -1.44 11.70
CA ALA A 84 36.50 -0.46 12.53
C ALA A 84 38.01 -0.57 12.32
N ALA A 85 38.56 -1.78 12.24
CA ALA A 85 39.98 -2.01 11.96
C ALA A 85 40.40 -1.39 10.62
N ILE A 86 39.61 -1.59 9.56
CA ILE A 86 39.89 -0.95 8.25
C ILE A 86 39.84 0.57 8.35
N ARG A 87 38.84 1.15 9.03
CA ARG A 87 38.78 2.62 9.19
C ARG A 87 39.98 3.17 9.96
N SER A 88 40.39 2.52 11.04
CA SER A 88 41.58 2.93 11.81
C SER A 88 42.86 2.80 10.97
N GLY A 89 42.95 1.75 10.14
CA GLY A 89 44.03 1.59 9.17
C GLY A 89 44.06 2.72 8.13
N PHE A 90 42.92 3.05 7.52
CA PHE A 90 42.82 4.16 6.56
C PHE A 90 43.23 5.49 7.21
N GLY A 91 42.78 5.76 8.43
CA GLY A 91 43.16 6.97 9.16
C GLY A 91 44.63 7.02 9.61
N ALA A 92 45.30 5.88 9.70
CA ALA A 92 46.71 5.79 10.09
C ALA A 92 47.69 5.83 8.89
N ALA A 93 47.19 5.62 7.67
CA ALA A 93 47.95 5.57 6.43
C ALA A 93 48.52 6.94 6.05
N GLN A 94 49.80 6.98 5.72
CA GLN A 94 50.55 8.21 5.44
C GLN A 94 51.02 8.31 3.98
N LYS A 95 51.02 7.19 3.25
CA LYS A 95 51.49 7.10 1.87
C LYS A 95 50.40 7.41 0.84
N ASP A 96 50.80 7.63 -0.41
CA ASP A 96 49.88 8.07 -1.48
C ASP A 96 48.87 6.99 -1.89
N LEU A 97 49.30 5.72 -1.94
CA LEU A 97 48.45 4.58 -2.21
C LEU A 97 48.16 3.82 -0.91
N VAL A 98 46.90 3.53 -0.66
CA VAL A 98 46.43 2.76 0.50
C VAL A 98 45.91 1.42 0.02
N VAL A 99 46.49 0.34 0.53
CA VAL A 99 46.10 -1.03 0.24
C VAL A 99 45.65 -1.68 1.54
N PHE A 100 44.63 -2.54 1.48
CA PHE A 100 44.39 -3.47 2.57
C PHE A 100 44.30 -4.91 2.04
N THR A 101 44.59 -5.87 2.90
CA THR A 101 44.38 -7.32 2.69
C THR A 101 44.25 -8.03 4.03
N ASP A 102 43.66 -9.22 4.06
CA ASP A 102 43.60 -10.04 5.27
C ASP A 102 45.00 -10.52 5.71
N ALA A 103 45.22 -10.68 7.02
CA ALA A 103 46.48 -11.09 7.63
C ALA A 103 46.74 -12.62 7.62
N ASP A 104 46.02 -13.39 6.80
CA ASP A 104 46.04 -14.86 6.79
C ASP A 104 46.85 -15.50 5.64
N CYS A 105 47.63 -14.68 4.92
CA CYS A 105 48.49 -15.09 3.79
C CYS A 105 47.74 -15.76 2.62
N GLN A 106 46.43 -15.53 2.46
CA GLN A 106 45.66 -16.09 1.35
C GLN A 106 45.91 -15.40 0.00
N PHE A 107 46.37 -14.15 0.01
CA PHE A 107 46.64 -13.37 -1.21
C PHE A 107 48.14 -13.27 -1.50
N ASP A 108 48.49 -13.32 -2.79
CA ASP A 108 49.86 -13.12 -3.23
C ASP A 108 50.16 -11.63 -3.41
N LEU A 109 50.91 -11.04 -2.48
CA LEU A 109 51.24 -9.62 -2.49
C LEU A 109 52.21 -9.22 -3.60
N THR A 110 52.87 -10.18 -4.26
CA THR A 110 53.71 -9.89 -5.44
C THR A 110 52.88 -9.38 -6.62
N GLU A 111 51.59 -9.69 -6.64
CA GLU A 111 50.63 -9.24 -7.67
C GLU A 111 50.23 -7.76 -7.53
N LEU A 112 50.71 -7.04 -6.50
CA LEU A 112 50.45 -5.60 -6.33
C LEU A 112 51.11 -4.74 -7.43
N ASP A 113 52.06 -5.28 -8.18
CA ASP A 113 52.65 -4.64 -9.36
C ASP A 113 51.59 -4.18 -10.38
N ARG A 114 50.60 -5.04 -10.64
CA ARG A 114 49.45 -4.77 -11.51
C ARG A 114 48.52 -3.72 -10.91
N PHE A 115 48.41 -3.68 -9.58
CA PHE A 115 47.58 -2.69 -8.89
C PHE A 115 48.20 -1.29 -9.01
N VAL A 116 49.52 -1.16 -8.80
CA VAL A 116 50.25 0.10 -8.96
C VAL A 116 50.17 0.61 -10.40
N LEU A 117 50.26 -0.28 -11.40
CA LEU A 117 50.12 0.13 -12.79
C LEU A 117 48.73 0.69 -13.10
N LEU A 118 47.68 0.03 -12.58
CA LEU A 118 46.29 0.43 -12.83
C LEU A 118 45.86 1.65 -12.02
N SER A 119 46.45 1.89 -10.85
CA SER A 119 46.14 3.07 -10.03
C SER A 119 46.53 4.38 -10.72
N GLN A 120 47.42 4.35 -11.72
CA GLN A 120 47.74 5.53 -12.54
C GLN A 120 46.56 6.04 -13.38
N ARG A 121 45.58 5.16 -13.67
CA ARG A 121 44.43 5.48 -14.52
C ARG A 121 43.09 5.42 -13.77
N TYR A 122 43.04 4.69 -12.66
CA TYR A 122 41.83 4.44 -11.91
C TYR A 122 42.02 4.85 -10.45
N ASP A 123 40.96 5.41 -9.86
CA ASP A 123 40.94 5.86 -8.47
C ASP A 123 41.02 4.68 -7.49
N ILE A 124 40.42 3.54 -7.88
CA ILE A 124 40.32 2.33 -7.07
C ILE A 124 40.59 1.09 -7.94
N VAL A 125 41.47 0.21 -7.45
CA VAL A 125 41.76 -1.09 -8.05
C VAL A 125 41.30 -2.20 -7.10
N CYS A 126 40.34 -3.01 -7.53
CA CYS A 126 39.76 -4.10 -6.75
C CYS A 126 40.22 -5.47 -7.25
N GLY A 127 40.69 -6.33 -6.36
CA GLY A 127 40.90 -7.74 -6.68
C GLY A 127 39.57 -8.49 -6.87
N TYR A 128 39.59 -9.54 -7.69
CA TYR A 128 38.59 -10.61 -7.66
C TYR A 128 39.29 -11.97 -7.72
N ARG A 129 38.77 -12.93 -6.97
CA ARG A 129 39.38 -14.27 -6.85
C ARG A 129 39.12 -15.09 -8.10
N MET A 130 40.16 -15.52 -8.82
CA MET A 130 40.03 -16.31 -10.06
C MET A 130 39.74 -17.79 -9.78
N ASP A 131 40.60 -18.46 -9.01
CA ASP A 131 40.51 -19.90 -8.70
C ASP A 131 40.21 -20.13 -7.22
N ARG A 132 38.99 -19.79 -6.81
CA ARG A 132 38.59 -19.80 -5.41
C ARG A 132 38.65 -21.21 -4.81
N LYS A 133 39.56 -21.42 -3.85
CA LYS A 133 39.81 -22.69 -3.15
C LYS A 133 38.86 -22.97 -1.97
N ASP A 134 37.72 -22.28 -1.92
CA ASP A 134 36.68 -22.50 -0.90
C ASP A 134 35.80 -23.71 -1.24
N THR A 135 35.11 -24.25 -0.23
CA THR A 135 34.05 -25.25 -0.43
C THR A 135 32.93 -24.72 -1.35
N ALA A 136 32.30 -25.60 -2.13
CA ALA A 136 31.23 -25.23 -3.07
C ALA A 136 30.07 -24.43 -2.41
N LEU A 137 29.71 -24.78 -1.17
CA LEU A 137 28.67 -24.09 -0.40
C LEU A 137 29.04 -22.62 -0.10
N ARG A 138 30.30 -22.35 0.27
CA ARG A 138 30.81 -20.99 0.48
C ARG A 138 30.85 -20.18 -0.82
N CYS A 139 31.21 -20.82 -1.93
CA CYS A 139 31.13 -20.19 -3.25
C CYS A 139 29.69 -19.80 -3.61
N LEU A 140 28.71 -20.67 -3.35
CA LEU A 140 27.29 -20.36 -3.54
C LEU A 140 26.85 -19.15 -2.71
N TYR A 141 27.13 -19.14 -1.41
CA TYR A 141 26.77 -18.03 -0.53
C TYR A 141 27.36 -16.70 -0.98
N SER A 142 28.65 -16.70 -1.36
CA SER A 142 29.30 -15.49 -1.84
C SER A 142 28.77 -15.04 -3.20
N ASN A 143 28.44 -15.95 -4.12
CA ASN A 143 27.82 -15.59 -5.39
C ASN A 143 26.44 -14.94 -5.19
N VAL A 144 25.61 -15.51 -4.31
CA VAL A 144 24.32 -14.93 -3.94
C VAL A 144 24.49 -13.56 -3.30
N TYR A 145 25.43 -13.42 -2.35
CA TYR A 145 25.72 -12.16 -1.68
C TYR A 145 26.23 -11.09 -2.66
N ASN A 146 27.20 -11.41 -3.51
CA ASN A 146 27.73 -10.52 -4.53
C ASN A 146 26.64 -10.06 -5.51
N LEU A 147 25.78 -10.98 -5.98
CA LEU A 147 24.65 -10.61 -6.84
C LEU A 147 23.71 -9.63 -6.11
N MET A 148 23.35 -9.94 -4.86
CA MET A 148 22.47 -9.10 -4.06
C MET A 148 23.04 -7.69 -3.82
N VAL A 149 24.31 -7.58 -3.41
CA VAL A 149 24.97 -6.28 -3.18
C VAL A 149 25.07 -5.47 -4.48
N ARG A 150 25.40 -6.12 -5.61
CA ARG A 150 25.42 -5.46 -6.94
C ARG A 150 24.03 -4.94 -7.34
N CYS A 151 22.98 -5.71 -7.08
CA CYS A 151 21.60 -5.34 -7.39
C CYS A 151 21.05 -4.25 -6.45
N LEU A 152 21.34 -4.31 -5.15
CA LEU A 152 20.80 -3.37 -4.15
C LEU A 152 21.61 -2.07 -4.08
N LEU A 153 22.94 -2.16 -4.02
CA LEU A 153 23.82 -1.02 -3.78
C LEU A 153 24.50 -0.48 -5.04
N GLY A 154 24.49 -1.24 -6.13
CA GLY A 154 25.04 -0.78 -7.41
C GLY A 154 26.56 -0.66 -7.44
N THR A 155 27.28 -1.49 -6.66
CA THR A 155 28.76 -1.47 -6.56
C THR A 155 29.46 -1.67 -7.91
N GLY A 156 28.86 -2.46 -8.80
CA GLY A 156 29.36 -2.68 -10.16
C GLY A 156 30.64 -3.51 -10.26
N VAL A 157 31.00 -4.24 -9.19
CA VAL A 157 32.12 -5.20 -9.14
C VAL A 157 31.60 -6.64 -9.04
N ARG A 158 32.39 -7.63 -9.45
CA ARG A 158 32.09 -9.07 -9.41
C ARG A 158 32.24 -9.65 -8.02
N ASP A 159 33.30 -9.27 -7.30
CA ASP A 159 33.65 -9.82 -5.98
C ASP A 159 33.86 -8.70 -4.96
N VAL A 160 32.80 -8.36 -4.24
CA VAL A 160 32.82 -7.26 -3.26
C VAL A 160 33.70 -7.60 -2.06
N ASP A 161 33.70 -8.87 -1.64
CA ASP A 161 34.38 -9.32 -0.42
C ASP A 161 35.83 -9.74 -0.64
N CYS A 162 36.40 -9.58 -1.84
CA CYS A 162 37.83 -9.82 -2.06
C CYS A 162 38.63 -8.79 -1.25
N ALA A 163 39.39 -9.24 -0.24
CA ALA A 163 40.04 -8.34 0.70
C ALA A 163 41.26 -7.60 0.11
N LEU A 164 41.74 -7.93 -1.10
CA LEU A 164 42.82 -7.18 -1.75
C LEU A 164 42.28 -6.01 -2.58
N LYS A 165 42.42 -4.78 -2.06
CA LYS A 165 41.98 -3.53 -2.74
C LYS A 165 42.99 -2.41 -2.54
N MET A 166 43.19 -1.59 -3.57
CA MET A 166 44.06 -0.41 -3.56
C MET A 166 43.25 0.86 -3.88
N PHE A 167 43.52 1.92 -3.14
CA PHE A 167 42.90 3.23 -3.26
C PHE A 167 44.00 4.30 -3.31
N HIS A 168 43.75 5.42 -3.97
CA HIS A 168 44.48 6.65 -3.64
C HIS A 168 44.05 7.13 -2.25
N ARG A 169 44.96 7.69 -1.47
CA ARG A 169 44.69 8.14 -0.10
C ARG A 169 43.59 9.20 -0.05
N ASP A 170 43.65 10.19 -0.94
CA ASP A 170 42.64 11.25 -1.05
C ASP A 170 41.25 10.70 -1.40
N VAL A 171 41.18 9.58 -2.13
CA VAL A 171 39.95 8.84 -2.41
C VAL A 171 39.47 8.11 -1.16
N ALA A 172 40.36 7.42 -0.45
CA ALA A 172 40.04 6.70 0.78
C ALA A 172 39.49 7.64 1.87
N ASP A 173 40.07 8.84 2.02
CA ASP A 173 39.65 9.87 2.97
C ASP A 173 38.24 10.42 2.69
N GLN A 174 37.79 10.34 1.44
CA GLN A 174 36.45 10.78 1.03
C GLN A 174 35.36 9.70 1.19
N LEU A 175 35.73 8.45 1.51
CA LEU A 175 34.76 7.37 1.67
C LEU A 175 34.05 7.47 3.03
N GLN A 176 32.72 7.56 3.00
CA GLN A 176 31.91 7.60 4.23
C GLN A 176 31.63 6.18 4.72
N LEU A 177 32.49 5.67 5.60
CA LEU A 177 32.37 4.34 6.21
C LEU A 177 31.76 4.45 7.61
N SER A 178 30.72 3.67 7.88
CA SER A 178 29.97 3.73 9.14
C SER A 178 29.85 2.38 9.84
N GLY A 179 29.86 1.28 9.09
CA GLY A 179 29.75 -0.06 9.62
C GLY A 179 31.04 -0.55 10.27
N ASN A 180 30.90 -1.16 11.45
CA ASN A 180 31.99 -1.86 12.13
C ASN A 180 32.14 -3.33 11.68
N GLY A 181 31.17 -3.87 10.94
CA GLY A 181 31.14 -5.29 10.53
C GLY A 181 31.67 -5.55 9.12
N PHE A 182 31.45 -6.77 8.62
CA PHE A 182 31.88 -7.22 7.29
C PHE A 182 31.26 -6.46 6.10
N LEU A 183 30.18 -5.70 6.32
CA LEU A 183 29.56 -4.88 5.28
C LEU A 183 30.50 -3.76 4.77
N VAL A 184 31.55 -3.41 5.52
CA VAL A 184 32.47 -2.31 5.19
C VAL A 184 32.98 -2.35 3.74
N ASN A 185 33.25 -3.54 3.20
CA ASN A 185 33.65 -3.73 1.80
C ASN A 185 32.59 -3.23 0.82
N SER A 186 31.32 -3.51 1.11
CA SER A 186 30.19 -3.04 0.33
C SER A 186 29.97 -1.53 0.51
N GLU A 187 30.14 -1.00 1.73
CA GLU A 187 30.04 0.44 2.02
C GLU A 187 31.08 1.24 1.23
N MET A 188 32.34 0.80 1.22
CA MET A 188 33.43 1.45 0.47
C MET A 188 33.09 1.59 -1.00
N LEU A 189 32.74 0.48 -1.67
CA LEU A 189 32.46 0.50 -3.10
C LEU A 189 31.17 1.25 -3.44
N THR A 190 30.19 1.21 -2.54
CA THR A 190 28.96 1.98 -2.69
C THR A 190 29.27 3.48 -2.58
N SER A 191 29.99 3.90 -1.54
CA SER A 191 30.43 5.29 -1.37
C SER A 191 31.25 5.76 -2.56
N ALA A 192 32.17 4.94 -3.06
CA ALA A 192 33.00 5.27 -4.21
C ALA A 192 32.18 5.55 -5.48
N ARG A 193 31.18 4.70 -5.77
CA ARG A 193 30.25 4.91 -6.89
C ARG A 193 29.41 6.17 -6.73
N GLN A 194 29.05 6.53 -5.49
CA GLN A 194 28.29 7.74 -5.21
C GLN A 194 29.13 9.00 -5.42
N CYS A 195 30.42 8.96 -5.06
CA CYS A 195 31.39 10.01 -5.36
C CYS A 195 31.87 10.02 -6.82
N LYS A 196 31.38 9.07 -7.65
CA LYS A 196 31.73 8.89 -9.07
C LYS A 196 33.20 8.56 -9.33
N PHE A 197 33.88 7.95 -8.36
CA PHE A 197 35.23 7.44 -8.57
C PHE A 197 35.24 6.28 -9.57
N SER A 198 36.33 6.19 -10.32
CA SER A 198 36.62 5.15 -11.29
C SER A 198 37.14 3.88 -10.59
N ILE A 199 36.58 2.73 -10.97
CA ILE A 199 36.89 1.43 -10.35
C ILE A 199 37.25 0.43 -11.44
N VAL A 200 38.35 -0.28 -11.29
CA VAL A 200 38.78 -1.38 -12.16
C VAL A 200 38.99 -2.67 -11.37
N GLU A 201 38.76 -3.83 -12.01
CA GLU A 201 38.91 -5.15 -11.40
C GLU A 201 40.13 -5.89 -11.94
N VAL A 202 40.88 -6.56 -11.06
CA VAL A 202 42.06 -7.37 -11.38
C VAL A 202 41.91 -8.77 -10.82
N GLY A 203 42.21 -9.78 -11.64
CA GLY A 203 42.17 -11.17 -11.21
C GLY A 203 43.35 -11.51 -10.32
N VAL A 204 43.09 -11.98 -9.10
CA VAL A 204 44.09 -12.30 -8.09
C VAL A 204 44.09 -13.77 -7.71
N SER A 205 45.27 -14.29 -7.40
CA SER A 205 45.46 -15.65 -6.93
C SER A 205 44.98 -15.79 -5.48
N HIS A 206 44.26 -16.88 -5.18
CA HIS A 206 43.71 -17.15 -3.84
C HIS A 206 44.22 -18.50 -3.31
N ARG A 207 45.12 -18.44 -2.33
CA ARG A 207 45.77 -19.59 -1.70
C ARG A 207 44.86 -20.20 -0.62
N PRO A 208 44.91 -21.53 -0.38
CA PRO A 208 44.19 -22.13 0.75
C PRO A 208 44.78 -21.65 2.08
N ARG A 209 43.94 -21.52 3.12
CA ARG A 209 44.40 -21.18 4.47
C ARG A 209 45.24 -22.33 5.02
N THR A 210 46.45 -22.03 5.50
CA THR A 210 47.42 -23.05 5.98
C THR A 210 47.48 -23.18 7.50
N ALA A 211 47.12 -22.13 8.25
CA ALA A 211 47.10 -22.09 9.72
C ALA A 211 46.01 -21.11 10.25
N GLY A 212 45.66 -21.21 11.53
CA GLY A 212 44.57 -20.45 12.16
C GLY A 212 43.14 -20.91 11.79
N THR A 213 42.16 -20.52 12.61
CA THR A 213 40.73 -20.81 12.38
C THR A 213 40.02 -19.63 11.72
N SER A 214 39.16 -19.89 10.73
CA SER A 214 38.32 -18.84 10.13
C SER A 214 37.34 -18.27 11.15
N THR A 215 37.42 -16.97 11.37
CA THR A 215 36.54 -16.21 12.27
C THR A 215 35.14 -15.97 11.67
N VAL A 216 34.98 -16.17 10.37
CA VAL A 216 33.73 -15.98 9.62
C VAL A 216 32.90 -17.27 9.59
N SER A 217 31.95 -17.37 10.53
CA SER A 217 30.96 -18.46 10.58
C SER A 217 29.64 -18.12 9.89
N ILE A 218 28.85 -19.15 9.53
CA ILE A 218 27.49 -19.02 8.98
C ILE A 218 26.56 -18.22 9.92
N ALA A 219 26.83 -18.23 11.22
CA ALA A 219 26.09 -17.45 12.21
C ALA A 219 26.19 -15.93 12.01
N HIS A 220 27.16 -15.45 11.22
CA HIS A 220 27.28 -14.03 10.86
C HIS A 220 26.36 -13.61 9.71
N ILE A 221 25.87 -14.55 8.89
CA ILE A 221 25.04 -14.23 7.71
C ILE A 221 23.81 -13.39 8.10
N PRO A 222 22.99 -13.74 9.12
CA PRO A 222 21.84 -12.93 9.51
C PRO A 222 22.22 -11.49 9.92
N LYS A 223 23.35 -11.32 10.62
CA LYS A 223 23.85 -10.00 11.04
C LYS A 223 24.26 -9.17 9.81
N VAL A 224 24.98 -9.76 8.86
CA VAL A 224 25.39 -9.10 7.61
C VAL A 224 24.18 -8.73 6.76
N LEU A 225 23.20 -9.63 6.60
CA LEU A 225 21.96 -9.35 5.86
C LEU A 225 21.14 -8.24 6.53
N ALA A 226 21.06 -8.22 7.85
CA ALA A 226 20.40 -7.15 8.61
C ALA A 226 21.12 -5.80 8.39
N SER A 227 22.44 -5.77 8.50
CA SER A 227 23.24 -4.56 8.21
C SER A 227 23.07 -4.10 6.76
N LEU A 228 23.06 -5.02 5.79
CA LEU A 228 22.85 -4.71 4.38
C LEU A 228 21.46 -4.11 4.14
N ALA A 229 20.42 -4.69 4.70
CA ALA A 229 19.05 -4.19 4.56
C ALA A 229 18.91 -2.77 5.13
N ARG A 230 19.50 -2.52 6.32
CA ARG A 230 19.52 -1.18 6.93
C ARG A 230 20.35 -0.18 6.12
N TYR A 231 21.53 -0.57 5.65
CA TYR A 231 22.38 0.30 4.85
C TYR A 231 21.71 0.64 3.51
N TRP A 232 21.16 -0.35 2.82
CA TRP A 232 20.37 -0.14 1.60
C TRP A 232 19.21 0.81 1.88
N TRP A 233 18.46 0.61 2.96
CA TRP A 233 17.34 1.46 3.33
C TRP A 233 17.75 2.92 3.61
N ASN A 234 18.75 3.13 4.46
CA ASN A 234 19.12 4.47 4.96
C ASN A 234 20.12 5.23 4.08
N VAL A 235 20.81 4.58 3.14
CA VAL A 235 21.84 5.24 2.31
C VAL A 235 21.49 5.20 0.83
N ALA A 236 21.03 4.05 0.33
CA ALA A 236 20.73 3.88 -1.09
C ALA A 236 19.28 4.26 -1.45
N GLN A 237 18.31 3.81 -0.65
CA GLN A 237 16.90 3.89 -0.99
C GLN A 237 16.22 5.15 -0.45
N PHE A 238 16.22 5.35 0.88
CA PHE A 238 15.57 6.49 1.57
C PHE A 238 16.59 7.24 2.45
N PRO A 239 17.54 7.98 1.84
CA PRO A 239 18.57 8.67 2.59
C PRO A 239 17.99 9.70 3.55
N SER A 240 18.48 9.68 4.79
CA SER A 240 18.23 10.78 5.73
C SER A 240 19.12 11.97 5.36
N PRO A 241 18.61 13.21 5.39
CA PRO A 241 19.47 14.38 5.24
C PRO A 241 20.57 14.29 6.31
N ALA A 242 21.84 14.40 5.90
CA ALA A 242 22.94 14.44 6.84
C ALA A 242 22.60 15.46 7.94
N ARG A 243 22.71 15.06 9.21
CA ARG A 243 22.69 16.01 10.32
C ARG A 243 23.84 16.98 10.06
N SER A 244 23.54 18.16 9.51
CA SER A 244 24.51 19.24 9.45
C SER A 244 24.96 19.50 10.90
N PRO A 245 26.27 19.37 11.21
CA PRO A 245 26.79 19.61 12.56
C PRO A 245 26.42 21.00 13.10
N ASP A 246 26.20 21.96 12.19
CA ASP A 246 26.01 23.38 12.50
C ASP A 246 24.55 23.83 12.70
N ARG A 247 23.59 22.90 12.76
CA ARG A 247 22.25 23.25 13.26
C ARG A 247 22.08 22.66 14.65
N PRO A 248 22.31 23.43 15.73
CA PRO A 248 21.87 23.00 17.03
C PRO A 248 20.39 22.66 16.94
N CYS A 249 20.03 21.44 17.36
CA CYS A 249 18.66 21.13 17.72
C CYS A 249 18.29 22.10 18.84
N SER A 250 17.62 23.20 18.51
CA SER A 250 17.05 24.08 19.51
C SER A 250 15.96 23.28 20.25
N PRO A 251 16.09 23.08 21.57
CA PRO A 251 15.09 22.38 22.37
C PRO A 251 13.78 23.19 22.54
N ASP A 252 13.72 24.42 22.04
CA ASP A 252 12.67 25.41 22.33
C ASP A 252 11.61 25.63 21.24
N SER A 253 11.61 24.86 20.14
CA SER A 253 10.58 25.05 19.09
C SER A 253 9.21 24.46 19.44
N ASP A 254 8.99 23.96 20.67
CA ASP A 254 7.75 23.29 21.09
C ASP A 254 6.66 24.25 21.63
N ARG A 255 6.83 25.58 21.51
CA ARG A 255 5.80 26.56 21.92
C ARG A 255 5.47 27.70 20.95
N SER A 256 6.18 27.83 19.83
CA SER A 256 5.75 28.76 18.78
C SER A 256 4.77 28.05 17.84
N VAL A 257 3.55 28.58 17.71
CA VAL A 257 2.62 28.21 16.63
C VAL A 257 3.42 28.11 15.33
N PRO A 258 3.54 26.93 14.69
CA PRO A 258 4.41 26.76 13.55
C PRO A 258 4.10 27.79 12.47
N ALA A 259 5.12 28.41 11.85
CA ALA A 259 4.94 29.40 10.77
C ALA A 259 4.01 28.89 9.63
N TRP A 260 4.00 27.56 9.42
CA TRP A 260 2.79 26.74 9.29
C TRP A 260 1.38 27.34 9.15
N ILE A 261 0.88 27.76 10.31
CA ILE A 261 -0.49 28.19 10.59
C ILE A 261 -0.65 29.69 10.26
N SER A 262 0.47 30.41 10.12
CA SER A 262 0.50 31.87 9.96
C SER A 262 0.37 32.36 8.50
N ASP A 263 0.49 31.49 7.48
CA ASP A 263 0.30 31.93 6.10
C ASP A 263 -1.19 31.87 5.73
N ARG A 264 -1.80 33.05 5.73
CA ARG A 264 -3.23 33.24 5.49
C ARG A 264 -3.67 32.70 4.13
N ASN A 265 -2.83 32.75 3.10
CA ASN A 265 -3.19 32.34 1.74
C ASN A 265 -3.20 30.81 1.58
N VAL A 266 -2.27 30.10 2.21
CA VAL A 266 -2.22 28.63 2.16
C VAL A 266 -3.29 27.99 3.04
N THR A 267 -3.63 28.64 4.14
CA THR A 267 -4.74 28.20 4.99
C THR A 267 -6.07 28.33 4.23
N ARG A 268 -6.25 29.42 3.46
CA ARG A 268 -7.39 29.61 2.55
C ARG A 268 -7.49 28.54 1.46
N THR A 269 -6.38 28.15 0.82
CA THR A 269 -6.42 27.11 -0.23
C THR A 269 -6.73 25.73 0.35
N THR A 270 -6.25 25.43 1.56
CA THR A 270 -6.59 24.20 2.28
C THR A 270 -8.08 24.14 2.60
N TYR A 271 -8.64 25.21 3.18
CA TYR A 271 -10.07 25.29 3.42
C TYR A 271 -10.87 25.25 2.11
N GLY A 272 -10.40 25.91 1.05
CA GLY A 272 -11.01 25.84 -0.27
C GLY A 272 -11.10 24.41 -0.81
N LEU A 273 -10.02 23.64 -0.74
CA LEU A 273 -10.00 22.23 -1.15
C LEU A 273 -10.98 21.40 -0.30
N LEU A 274 -10.98 21.58 1.02
CA LEU A 274 -11.88 20.84 1.91
C LEU A 274 -13.34 21.24 1.71
N LEU A 275 -13.64 22.49 1.38
CA LEU A 275 -14.99 22.93 1.04
C LEU A 275 -15.45 22.34 -0.30
N ILE A 276 -14.58 22.28 -1.31
CA ILE A 276 -14.86 21.60 -2.58
C ILE A 276 -15.11 20.10 -2.32
N ALA A 277 -14.25 19.45 -1.53
CA ALA A 277 -14.42 18.05 -1.15
C ALA A 277 -15.73 17.83 -0.38
N ALA A 278 -16.05 18.69 0.59
CA ALA A 278 -17.29 18.60 1.37
C ALA A 278 -18.52 18.77 0.47
N PHE A 279 -18.52 19.77 -0.42
CA PHE A 279 -19.59 19.94 -1.39
C PHE A 279 -19.74 18.70 -2.28
N PHE A 280 -18.63 18.16 -2.77
CA PHE A 280 -18.60 16.98 -3.63
C PHE A 280 -19.09 15.70 -2.94
N LEU A 281 -18.75 15.51 -1.66
CA LEU A 281 -19.01 14.29 -0.90
C LEU A 281 -20.37 14.30 -0.17
N LEU A 282 -20.86 15.47 0.26
CA LEU A 282 -22.02 15.57 1.16
C LEU A 282 -23.32 15.95 0.45
N THR A 283 -23.29 16.24 -0.85
CA THR A 283 -24.49 16.62 -1.60
C THR A 283 -25.04 15.46 -2.42
N ASN A 284 -26.35 15.47 -2.66
CA ASN A 284 -27.06 14.45 -3.42
C ASN A 284 -26.91 13.01 -2.88
N LEU A 285 -26.98 12.82 -1.55
CA LEU A 285 -26.86 11.50 -0.91
C LEU A 285 -28.18 10.68 -0.86
N SER A 286 -29.30 11.29 -1.26
CA SER A 286 -30.65 10.75 -1.07
C SER A 286 -31.15 9.82 -2.18
N TYR A 287 -30.30 9.44 -3.13
CA TYR A 287 -30.67 8.45 -4.15
C TYR A 287 -30.83 7.05 -3.52
N PRO A 288 -31.49 6.08 -4.17
CA PRO A 288 -31.74 4.77 -3.57
C PRO A 288 -30.46 3.98 -3.21
N LEU A 289 -30.53 3.09 -2.24
CA LEU A 289 -29.49 2.08 -1.95
C LEU A 289 -29.32 1.15 -3.16
N ILE A 290 -28.07 0.82 -3.51
CA ILE A 290 -27.74 0.20 -4.81
C ILE A 290 -27.52 -1.31 -4.71
N ASP A 291 -26.82 -1.77 -3.69
CA ASP A 291 -26.39 -3.18 -3.59
C ASP A 291 -26.75 -3.76 -2.22
N ARG A 292 -26.73 -5.09 -2.16
CA ARG A 292 -27.04 -5.89 -0.97
C ARG A 292 -26.24 -5.48 0.26
N ASP A 293 -24.95 -5.18 0.11
CA ASP A 293 -24.13 -4.74 1.24
C ASP A 293 -24.60 -3.38 1.77
N GLU A 294 -25.01 -2.45 0.89
CA GLU A 294 -25.47 -1.12 1.27
C GLU A 294 -26.80 -1.19 2.03
N THR A 295 -27.72 -2.05 1.59
CA THR A 295 -29.03 -2.25 2.22
C THR A 295 -28.90 -2.92 3.59
N ARG A 296 -28.04 -3.94 3.72
CA ARG A 296 -27.73 -4.58 5.00
C ARG A 296 -27.19 -3.61 6.05
N TYR A 297 -26.18 -2.83 5.67
CA TYR A 297 -25.54 -1.90 6.61
C TYR A 297 -26.42 -0.69 6.94
N ALA A 298 -27.46 -0.41 6.14
CA ALA A 298 -28.49 0.57 6.46
C ALA A 298 -29.59 -0.01 7.35
N GLU A 299 -29.89 -1.30 7.23
CA GLU A 299 -30.95 -1.96 7.99
C GLU A 299 -30.52 -2.34 9.42
N ILE A 300 -29.30 -2.87 9.61
CA ILE A 300 -28.79 -3.25 10.94
C ILE A 300 -28.91 -2.10 11.98
N PRO A 301 -28.52 -0.84 11.67
CA PRO A 301 -28.67 0.28 12.60
C PRO A 301 -30.14 0.66 12.84
N ARG A 302 -31.05 0.41 11.88
CA ARG A 302 -32.49 0.64 12.06
C ARG A 302 -33.05 -0.37 13.05
N GLU A 303 -32.71 -1.64 12.92
CA GLU A 303 -33.10 -2.71 13.85
C GLU A 303 -32.53 -2.46 15.25
N MET A 304 -31.27 -2.04 15.36
CA MET A 304 -30.64 -1.62 16.62
C MET A 304 -31.43 -0.51 17.34
N LEU A 305 -32.02 0.43 16.59
CA LEU A 305 -32.90 1.45 17.15
C LEU A 305 -34.27 0.91 17.54
N ALA A 306 -34.82 -0.03 16.75
CA ALA A 306 -36.13 -0.63 17.00
C ALA A 306 -36.12 -1.56 18.22
N THR A 307 -35.07 -2.38 18.37
CA THR A 307 -34.93 -3.32 19.50
C THR A 307 -34.31 -2.67 20.74
N GLY A 308 -33.55 -1.60 20.55
CA GLY A 308 -32.76 -0.99 21.62
C GLY A 308 -31.50 -1.79 22.00
N ASN A 309 -31.16 -2.86 21.27
CA ASN A 309 -29.93 -3.62 21.50
C ASN A 309 -28.76 -2.98 20.73
N TRP A 310 -27.86 -2.31 21.45
CA TRP A 310 -26.64 -1.70 20.89
C TRP A 310 -25.41 -2.61 20.93
N VAL A 311 -25.51 -3.80 21.51
CA VAL A 311 -24.38 -4.70 21.75
C VAL A 311 -24.23 -5.71 20.61
N LEU A 312 -25.29 -6.45 20.32
CA LEU A 312 -25.32 -7.52 19.33
C LEU A 312 -26.01 -7.04 18.04
N PRO A 313 -25.28 -6.89 16.91
CA PRO A 313 -25.88 -6.52 15.64
C PRO A 313 -26.91 -7.55 15.17
N GLN A 314 -28.03 -7.08 14.64
CA GLN A 314 -29.11 -7.92 14.11
C GLN A 314 -29.43 -7.51 12.67
N LEU A 315 -29.79 -8.50 11.87
CA LEU A 315 -30.21 -8.35 10.49
C LEU A 315 -31.40 -9.26 10.22
N ASN A 316 -32.52 -8.66 9.81
CA ASN A 316 -33.84 -9.28 9.81
C ASN A 316 -34.20 -9.88 11.19
N PHE A 317 -33.83 -9.18 12.27
CA PHE A 317 -34.00 -9.59 13.66
C PHE A 317 -33.30 -10.91 14.05
N GLN A 318 -32.39 -11.39 13.21
CA GLN A 318 -31.50 -12.52 13.49
C GLN A 318 -30.09 -12.02 13.80
N THR A 319 -29.35 -12.76 14.62
CA THR A 319 -28.00 -12.35 15.02
C THR A 319 -27.05 -12.27 13.83
N TYR A 320 -26.32 -11.16 13.73
CA TYR A 320 -25.34 -10.91 12.66
C TYR A 320 -23.91 -10.90 13.22
N TYR A 321 -23.18 -12.01 13.00
CA TYR A 321 -21.83 -12.26 13.54
C TYR A 321 -20.67 -11.66 12.74
N ASP A 322 -20.96 -11.08 11.57
CA ASP A 322 -19.96 -10.86 10.53
C ASP A 322 -19.03 -9.68 10.81
N LYS A 323 -19.50 -8.65 11.54
CA LYS A 323 -18.80 -7.36 11.71
C LYS A 323 -18.97 -6.76 13.12
N PRO A 324 -17.97 -6.01 13.61
CA PRO A 324 -18.10 -5.21 14.85
C PRO A 324 -18.98 -3.95 14.66
N PRO A 325 -19.36 -3.27 15.75
CA PRO A 325 -20.54 -2.42 15.75
C PRO A 325 -20.28 -0.94 15.45
N LEU A 326 -19.04 -0.46 15.32
CA LEU A 326 -18.78 0.99 15.29
C LEU A 326 -19.50 1.71 14.15
N VAL A 327 -19.51 1.12 12.95
CA VAL A 327 -20.23 1.71 11.82
C VAL A 327 -21.73 1.74 12.09
N TYR A 328 -22.26 0.68 12.70
CA TYR A 328 -23.68 0.59 13.05
C TYR A 328 -24.06 1.61 14.12
N TRP A 329 -23.22 1.82 15.13
CA TRP A 329 -23.41 2.87 16.14
C TRP A 329 -23.43 4.26 15.51
N LEU A 330 -22.47 4.56 14.62
CA LEU A 330 -22.43 5.85 13.93
C LEU A 330 -23.67 6.07 13.06
N CYS A 331 -24.11 5.05 12.31
CA CYS A 331 -25.32 5.13 11.49
C CYS A 331 -26.59 5.28 12.35
N ALA A 332 -26.72 4.52 13.44
CA ALA A 332 -27.85 4.61 14.37
C ALA A 332 -27.93 6.00 15.04
N ILE A 333 -26.77 6.58 15.40
CA ILE A 333 -26.70 7.96 15.89
C ILE A 333 -27.17 8.94 14.80
N CYS A 334 -26.72 8.79 13.55
CA CYS A 334 -27.20 9.61 12.44
C CYS A 334 -28.71 9.47 12.20
N TYR A 335 -29.28 8.27 12.32
CA TYR A 335 -30.73 8.06 12.22
C TYR A 335 -31.51 8.74 13.35
N ARG A 336 -30.97 8.75 14.59
CA ARG A 336 -31.59 9.51 15.69
C ARG A 336 -31.56 11.02 15.45
N LEU A 337 -30.49 11.54 14.84
CA LEU A 337 -30.32 12.98 14.65
C LEU A 337 -31.07 13.52 13.41
N PHE A 338 -31.12 12.75 12.32
CA PHE A 338 -31.60 13.23 11.03
C PHE A 338 -32.77 12.41 10.45
N GLY A 339 -33.24 11.39 11.18
CA GLY A 339 -34.23 10.43 10.71
C GLY A 339 -33.62 9.31 9.86
N ILE A 340 -34.39 8.23 9.70
CA ILE A 340 -34.02 7.07 8.89
C ILE A 340 -34.15 7.48 7.42
N SER A 341 -33.03 7.57 6.72
CA SER A 341 -32.96 7.90 5.30
C SER A 341 -31.64 7.43 4.69
N GLU A 342 -31.57 7.35 3.36
CA GLU A 342 -30.34 6.99 2.65
C GLU A 342 -29.23 8.02 2.87
N ALA A 343 -29.60 9.30 2.91
CA ALA A 343 -28.68 10.40 3.16
C ALA A 343 -28.08 10.30 4.57
N SER A 344 -28.91 10.01 5.58
CA SER A 344 -28.45 9.79 6.96
C SER A 344 -27.49 8.60 7.05
N ALA A 345 -27.76 7.53 6.31
CA ALA A 345 -26.91 6.33 6.29
C ALA A 345 -25.53 6.63 5.68
N ARG A 346 -25.51 7.26 4.50
CA ARG A 346 -24.28 7.60 3.75
C ARG A 346 -23.50 8.77 4.33
N LEU A 347 -24.06 9.50 5.29
CA LEU A 347 -23.36 10.59 5.96
C LEU A 347 -22.09 10.08 6.68
N VAL A 348 -22.15 8.89 7.29
CA VAL A 348 -21.01 8.29 8.02
C VAL A 348 -19.79 8.03 7.13
N PRO A 349 -19.89 7.27 6.01
CA PRO A 349 -18.76 7.07 5.12
C PRO A 349 -18.32 8.38 4.43
N ALA A 350 -19.25 9.28 4.09
CA ALA A 350 -18.92 10.56 3.45
C ALA A 350 -18.10 11.49 4.37
N LEU A 351 -18.48 11.58 5.65
CA LEU A 351 -17.71 12.31 6.65
C LEU A 351 -16.35 11.66 6.92
N SER A 352 -16.29 10.33 6.96
CA SER A 352 -15.03 9.59 7.14
C SER A 352 -14.07 9.82 5.96
N ALA A 353 -14.59 9.87 4.74
CA ALA A 353 -13.80 10.20 3.55
C ALA A 353 -13.31 11.65 3.57
N LEU A 354 -14.16 12.60 3.93
CA LEU A 354 -13.76 14.01 4.10
C LEU A 354 -12.68 14.15 5.17
N ALA A 355 -12.83 13.46 6.31
CA ALA A 355 -11.84 13.43 7.37
C ALA A 355 -10.52 12.78 6.92
N THR A 356 -10.59 11.75 6.07
CA THR A 356 -9.40 11.11 5.47
C THR A 356 -8.66 12.06 4.53
N ILE A 357 -9.37 12.82 3.69
CA ILE A 357 -8.76 13.88 2.86
C ILE A 357 -8.11 14.93 3.75
N GLY A 358 -8.81 15.41 4.79
CA GLY A 358 -8.27 16.37 5.76
C GLY A 358 -7.02 15.87 6.47
N ALA A 359 -7.03 14.63 6.93
CA ALA A 359 -5.87 13.98 7.55
C ALA A 359 -4.70 13.87 6.56
N THR A 360 -4.97 13.47 5.32
CA THR A 360 -3.95 13.34 4.27
C THR A 360 -3.28 14.69 3.97
N VAL A 361 -4.07 15.77 3.89
CA VAL A 361 -3.54 17.13 3.73
C VAL A 361 -2.73 17.55 4.95
N PHE A 362 -3.28 17.38 6.15
CA PHE A 362 -2.64 17.77 7.41
C PHE A 362 -1.29 17.07 7.62
N PHE A 363 -1.25 15.74 7.52
CA PHE A 363 -0.01 14.98 7.69
C PHE A 363 0.92 15.14 6.49
N GLY A 364 0.41 15.28 5.26
CA GLY A 364 1.23 15.63 4.10
C GLY A 364 1.99 16.94 4.28
N ASN A 365 1.34 17.95 4.86
CA ASN A 365 1.97 19.23 5.22
C ASN A 365 3.09 19.06 6.27
N ARG A 366 2.91 18.15 7.25
CA ARG A 366 3.91 17.86 8.30
C ARG A 366 5.07 16.99 7.85
N LEU A 367 4.83 16.03 6.95
CA LEU A 367 5.81 15.05 6.48
C LEU A 367 6.73 15.62 5.41
N PHE A 368 6.16 16.42 4.51
CA PHE A 368 6.87 17.00 3.38
C PHE A 368 6.81 18.52 3.47
N GLN A 369 5.86 19.12 2.75
CA GLN A 369 5.62 20.55 2.67
C GLN A 369 4.16 20.78 2.33
N ARG A 370 3.71 22.03 2.43
CA ARG A 370 2.29 22.37 2.25
C ARG A 370 1.74 22.06 0.85
N ARG A 371 2.57 22.26 -0.18
CA ARG A 371 2.19 21.95 -1.57
C ARG A 371 1.90 20.46 -1.74
N VAL A 372 2.73 19.60 -1.15
CA VAL A 372 2.56 18.14 -1.20
C VAL A 372 1.27 17.72 -0.51
N GLY A 373 0.94 18.28 0.67
CA GLY A 373 -0.32 17.96 1.34
C GLY A 373 -1.55 18.37 0.52
N LEU A 374 -1.56 19.57 -0.06
CA LEU A 374 -2.65 20.01 -0.96
C LEU A 374 -2.78 19.11 -2.20
N LEU A 375 -1.66 18.79 -2.85
CA LEU A 375 -1.65 17.87 -3.99
C LEU A 375 -2.14 16.48 -3.59
N ALA A 376 -1.77 15.97 -2.41
CA ALA A 376 -2.20 14.67 -1.92
C ALA A 376 -3.71 14.62 -1.65
N GLY A 377 -4.27 15.69 -1.06
CA GLY A 377 -5.72 15.81 -0.89
C GLY A 377 -6.45 15.82 -2.24
N GLY A 378 -5.94 16.56 -3.23
CA GLY A 378 -6.49 16.57 -4.59
C GLY A 378 -6.37 15.22 -5.30
N VAL A 379 -5.21 14.55 -5.19
CA VAL A 379 -4.98 13.21 -5.74
C VAL A 379 -5.97 12.21 -5.15
N LEU A 380 -6.11 12.18 -3.82
CA LEU A 380 -7.04 11.28 -3.15
C LEU A 380 -8.49 11.56 -3.52
N MET A 381 -8.92 12.83 -3.47
CA MET A 381 -10.27 13.26 -3.81
C MET A 381 -10.67 12.89 -5.24
N LEU A 382 -9.73 13.04 -6.19
CA LEU A 382 -9.97 12.80 -7.62
C LEU A 382 -9.64 11.37 -8.07
N SER A 383 -9.27 10.48 -7.13
CA SER A 383 -9.08 9.06 -7.43
C SER A 383 -10.44 8.38 -7.53
N VAL A 384 -10.75 7.77 -8.69
CA VAL A 384 -12.08 7.18 -8.98
C VAL A 384 -12.55 6.22 -7.88
N GLY A 385 -11.68 5.33 -7.41
CA GLY A 385 -12.04 4.34 -6.39
C GLY A 385 -12.33 4.95 -5.03
N PHE A 386 -11.57 5.98 -4.63
CA PHE A 386 -11.82 6.69 -3.37
C PHE A 386 -13.10 7.52 -3.46
N ALA A 387 -13.29 8.27 -4.55
CA ALA A 387 -14.50 9.03 -4.79
C ALA A 387 -15.75 8.13 -4.78
N PHE A 388 -15.69 6.95 -5.41
CA PHE A 388 -16.81 6.01 -5.44
C PHE A 388 -17.13 5.44 -4.06
N THR A 389 -16.12 4.91 -3.36
CA THR A 389 -16.31 4.29 -2.04
C THR A 389 -16.71 5.29 -0.96
N SER A 390 -16.37 6.58 -1.11
CA SER A 390 -16.68 7.62 -0.13
C SER A 390 -18.17 7.91 0.06
N ARG A 391 -19.02 7.59 -0.92
CA ARG A 391 -20.46 7.86 -0.89
C ARG A 391 -21.30 6.60 -0.80
N TYR A 392 -20.66 5.44 -0.73
CA TYR A 392 -21.29 4.14 -0.59
C TYR A 392 -21.27 3.74 0.87
N LEU A 393 -22.36 3.19 1.41
CA LEU A 393 -22.37 2.70 2.79
C LEU A 393 -21.56 1.41 2.91
N LEU A 394 -20.25 1.56 3.12
CA LEU A 394 -19.31 0.47 3.36
C LEU A 394 -18.46 0.75 4.59
N LEU A 395 -18.09 -0.32 5.29
CA LEU A 395 -17.19 -0.24 6.44
C LEU A 395 -15.75 0.14 6.03
N ASP A 396 -15.36 -0.12 4.77
CA ASP A 396 -14.01 0.12 4.27
C ASP A 396 -13.61 1.60 4.32
N GLY A 397 -14.55 2.53 4.08
CA GLY A 397 -14.27 3.97 4.14
C GLY A 397 -13.94 4.44 5.56
N VAL A 398 -14.72 3.99 6.54
CA VAL A 398 -14.50 4.28 7.97
C VAL A 398 -13.21 3.61 8.46
N LEU A 399 -12.95 2.38 8.04
CA LEU A 399 -11.72 1.65 8.36
C LEU A 399 -10.50 2.38 7.79
N ALA A 400 -10.57 2.80 6.53
CA ALA A 400 -9.48 3.53 5.87
C ALA A 400 -9.13 4.80 6.63
N PHE A 401 -10.12 5.55 7.15
CA PHE A 401 -9.89 6.71 7.99
C PHE A 401 -9.12 6.36 9.27
N PHE A 402 -9.62 5.42 10.08
CA PHE A 402 -9.01 5.09 11.36
C PHE A 402 -7.63 4.41 11.22
N VAL A 403 -7.46 3.51 10.23
CA VAL A 403 -6.16 2.93 9.92
C VAL A 403 -5.18 4.03 9.49
N SER A 404 -5.61 4.97 8.65
CA SER A 404 -4.74 6.07 8.23
C SER A 404 -4.32 6.96 9.39
N MET A 405 -5.27 7.33 10.26
CA MET A 405 -4.99 8.09 11.48
C MET A 405 -4.04 7.33 12.40
N SER A 406 -4.22 6.02 12.57
CA SER A 406 -3.33 5.19 13.38
C SER A 406 -1.89 5.18 12.85
N LEU A 407 -1.70 5.10 11.53
CA LEU A 407 -0.38 5.04 10.91
C LEU A 407 0.31 6.41 10.86
N PHE A 408 -0.45 7.48 10.58
CA PHE A 408 0.08 8.84 10.64
C PHE A 408 0.56 9.22 12.04
N THR A 409 -0.24 8.92 13.06
CA THR A 409 0.13 9.19 14.45
C THR A 409 1.25 8.30 14.95
N ALA A 410 1.33 7.03 14.50
CA ALA A 410 2.48 6.15 14.78
C ALA A 410 3.78 6.73 14.21
N PHE A 411 3.75 7.24 12.97
CA PHE A 411 4.91 7.87 12.36
C PHE A 411 5.34 9.13 13.13
N GLU A 412 4.41 10.01 13.49
CA GLU A 412 4.72 11.19 14.31
C GLU A 412 5.26 10.83 15.70
N ALA A 413 4.83 9.70 16.27
CA ALA A 413 5.33 9.21 17.55
C ALA A 413 6.81 8.81 17.49
N ILE A 414 7.25 8.21 16.38
CA ILE A 414 8.63 7.73 16.20
C ILE A 414 9.54 8.72 15.46
N ARG A 415 9.02 9.87 15.04
CA ARG A 415 9.74 10.90 14.25
C ARG A 415 10.95 11.52 14.96
N ALA A 416 10.94 11.57 16.28
CA ALA A 416 12.04 12.13 17.07
C ALA A 416 13.05 11.03 17.48
N SER A 417 14.10 11.40 18.23
CA SER A 417 15.06 10.43 18.78
C SER A 417 14.47 9.53 19.89
N ARG A 418 13.39 9.97 20.52
CA ARG A 418 12.62 9.21 21.53
C ARG A 418 11.15 9.15 21.11
N VAL A 419 10.47 8.07 21.51
CA VAL A 419 9.04 7.89 21.22
C VAL A 419 8.23 8.96 21.96
N ARG A 420 7.34 9.64 21.24
CA ARG A 420 6.42 10.62 21.80
C ARG A 420 5.12 9.93 22.23
N TRP A 421 4.94 9.78 23.54
CA TRP A 421 3.82 9.04 24.12
C TRP A 421 2.43 9.55 23.72
N THR A 422 2.25 10.86 23.57
CA THR A 422 0.95 11.44 23.16
C THR A 422 0.48 10.91 21.81
N TRP A 423 1.38 10.92 20.82
CA TRP A 423 1.11 10.38 19.48
C TRP A 423 1.01 8.85 19.48
N TRP A 424 1.80 8.18 20.31
CA TRP A 424 1.76 6.71 20.42
C TRP A 424 0.43 6.21 21.00
N ILE A 425 -0.08 6.86 22.06
CA ILE A 425 -1.39 6.55 22.64
C ILE A 425 -2.50 6.89 21.65
N ALA A 426 -2.42 8.05 20.98
CA ALA A 426 -3.40 8.41 19.94
C ALA A 426 -3.45 7.34 18.83
N SER A 427 -2.29 6.83 18.40
CA SER A 427 -2.19 5.74 17.44
C SER A 427 -2.91 4.49 17.93
N ALA A 428 -2.67 4.07 19.18
CA ALA A 428 -3.33 2.92 19.77
C ALA A 428 -4.86 3.10 19.87
N CYS A 429 -5.36 4.29 20.23
CA CYS A 429 -6.79 4.58 20.23
C CYS A 429 -7.42 4.42 18.84
N PHE A 430 -6.75 4.90 17.79
CA PHE A 430 -7.22 4.74 16.41
C PHE A 430 -7.16 3.28 15.94
N VAL A 431 -6.20 2.48 16.40
CA VAL A 431 -6.21 1.02 16.17
C VAL A 431 -7.43 0.39 16.85
N GLY A 432 -7.78 0.80 18.07
CA GLY A 432 -8.98 0.33 18.77
C GLY A 432 -10.28 0.65 18.03
N LEU A 433 -10.43 1.89 17.52
CA LEU A 433 -11.58 2.28 16.69
C LEU A 433 -11.63 1.53 15.36
N ALA A 434 -10.47 1.33 14.69
CA ALA A 434 -10.39 0.51 13.49
C ALA A 434 -10.77 -0.95 13.77
N PHE A 435 -10.40 -1.49 14.94
CA PHE A 435 -10.81 -2.82 15.36
C PHE A 435 -12.32 -2.90 15.53
N LEU A 436 -12.95 -1.92 16.20
CA LEU A 436 -14.40 -1.83 16.32
C LEU A 436 -15.13 -1.54 14.99
N THR A 437 -14.39 -1.32 13.90
CA THR A 437 -14.94 -1.17 12.54
C THR A 437 -14.93 -2.49 11.78
N LYS A 438 -13.79 -3.19 11.71
CA LYS A 438 -13.62 -4.41 10.87
C LYS A 438 -12.78 -5.52 11.52
N GLY A 439 -12.57 -5.45 12.83
CA GLY A 439 -11.97 -6.50 13.64
C GLY A 439 -10.43 -6.49 13.66
N PRO A 440 -9.79 -7.67 13.89
CA PRO A 440 -8.35 -7.78 14.12
C PRO A 440 -7.48 -7.32 12.94
N LEU A 441 -8.06 -7.20 11.75
CA LEU A 441 -7.42 -6.64 10.55
C LEU A 441 -6.73 -5.29 10.82
N ALA A 442 -7.27 -4.46 11.71
CA ALA A 442 -6.67 -3.17 12.08
C ALA A 442 -5.23 -3.33 12.62
N ILE A 443 -5.00 -4.31 13.48
CA ILE A 443 -3.68 -4.60 14.06
C ILE A 443 -2.74 -5.14 12.97
N VAL A 444 -3.27 -6.01 12.10
CA VAL A 444 -2.51 -6.61 10.99
C VAL A 444 -2.04 -5.56 9.99
N LEU A 445 -2.84 -4.53 9.72
CA LEU A 445 -2.45 -3.43 8.84
C LEU A 445 -1.50 -2.42 9.51
N TRP A 446 -1.59 -2.26 10.83
CA TRP A 446 -0.80 -1.28 11.58
C TRP A 446 0.59 -1.77 11.98
N LEU A 447 0.69 -2.97 12.58
CA LEU A 447 1.91 -3.43 13.25
C LEU A 447 3.09 -3.63 12.29
N PRO A 448 2.95 -4.34 11.15
CA PRO A 448 4.08 -4.62 10.25
C PRO A 448 4.76 -3.38 9.66
N PRO A 449 4.06 -2.37 9.09
CA PRO A 449 4.74 -1.19 8.56
C PRO A 449 5.40 -0.33 9.65
N VAL A 450 4.78 -0.22 10.84
CA VAL A 450 5.37 0.51 11.99
C VAL A 450 6.63 -0.19 12.49
N PHE A 451 6.56 -1.51 12.70
CA PHE A 451 7.70 -2.31 13.16
C PHE A 451 8.83 -2.33 12.13
N ALA A 452 8.51 -2.61 10.85
CA ALA A 452 9.50 -2.65 9.78
C ALA A 452 10.21 -1.31 9.61
N PHE A 453 9.47 -0.18 9.65
CA PHE A 453 10.07 1.13 9.54
C PHE A 453 10.94 1.50 10.74
N ALA A 454 10.47 1.24 11.97
CA ALA A 454 11.24 1.48 13.19
C ALA A 454 12.50 0.60 13.25
N TRP A 455 12.44 -0.62 12.72
CA TRP A 455 13.61 -1.48 12.59
C TRP A 455 14.56 -0.97 11.51
N LEU A 456 14.07 -0.64 10.31
CA LEU A 456 14.91 -0.25 9.18
C LEU A 456 15.55 1.14 9.37
N SER A 457 14.82 2.14 9.87
CA SER A 457 15.32 3.52 9.93
C SER A 457 16.28 3.76 11.10
N ASP A 458 17.39 4.44 10.82
CA ASP A 458 18.37 4.85 11.84
C ASP A 458 18.07 6.25 12.43
N SER A 459 17.30 7.06 11.73
CA SER A 459 17.02 8.46 12.11
C SER A 459 15.82 8.62 13.04
N HIS A 460 15.11 7.54 13.36
CA HIS A 460 13.83 7.53 14.07
C HIS A 460 13.95 6.78 15.40
N ALA A 461 13.08 7.10 16.35
CA ALA A 461 12.98 6.37 17.60
C ALA A 461 12.59 4.92 17.34
N ARG A 462 13.14 4.01 18.15
CA ARG A 462 12.81 2.58 18.12
C ARG A 462 11.92 2.26 19.32
N PRO A 463 10.62 1.97 19.12
CA PRO A 463 9.76 1.49 20.18
C PRO A 463 10.30 0.18 20.75
N ASP A 464 10.40 0.10 22.07
CA ASP A 464 10.70 -1.15 22.79
C ASP A 464 9.41 -1.94 23.09
N TRP A 465 9.55 -3.09 23.74
CA TRP A 465 8.42 -3.94 24.11
C TRP A 465 7.38 -3.25 25.02
N LYS A 466 7.78 -2.27 25.85
CA LYS A 466 6.87 -1.54 26.75
C LYS A 466 5.92 -0.66 25.95
N HIS A 467 6.42 -0.04 24.88
CA HIS A 467 5.59 0.76 23.98
C HIS A 467 4.50 -0.09 23.33
N TYR A 468 4.86 -1.28 22.84
CA TYR A 468 3.90 -2.21 22.25
C TYR A 468 2.92 -2.78 23.31
N ALA A 469 3.40 -3.06 24.52
CA ALA A 469 2.54 -3.50 25.63
C ALA A 469 1.50 -2.43 26.00
N VAL A 470 1.90 -1.16 26.11
CA VAL A 470 0.97 -0.06 26.39
C VAL A 470 -0.03 0.14 25.24
N ALA A 471 0.42 0.09 23.98
CA ALA A 471 -0.47 0.17 22.84
C ALA A 471 -1.50 -0.98 22.84
N GLY A 472 -1.05 -2.20 23.13
CA GLY A 472 -1.92 -3.38 23.28
C GLY A 472 -2.92 -3.23 24.42
N ALA A 473 -2.50 -2.70 25.57
CA ALA A 473 -3.38 -2.45 26.71
C ALA A 473 -4.46 -1.39 26.40
N VAL A 474 -4.12 -0.32 25.67
CA VAL A 474 -5.09 0.69 25.23
C VAL A 474 -6.11 0.08 24.27
N VAL A 475 -5.66 -0.69 23.27
CA VAL A 475 -6.56 -1.35 22.31
C VAL A 475 -7.48 -2.34 23.04
N ALA A 476 -6.94 -3.17 23.93
CA ALA A 476 -7.72 -4.10 24.74
C ALA A 476 -8.75 -3.37 25.59
N GLY A 477 -8.38 -2.28 26.26
CA GLY A 477 -9.30 -1.47 27.08
C GLY A 477 -10.49 -0.90 26.30
N MET A 478 -10.34 -0.66 24.99
CA MET A 478 -11.43 -0.18 24.13
C MET A 478 -12.29 -1.30 23.54
N VAL A 479 -11.66 -2.43 23.18
CA VAL A 479 -12.31 -3.51 22.43
C VAL A 479 -12.95 -4.55 23.36
N THR A 480 -12.27 -4.91 24.45
CA THR A 480 -12.70 -5.97 25.37
C THR A 480 -14.08 -5.73 25.98
N PRO A 481 -14.49 -4.50 26.36
CA PRO A 481 -15.84 -4.29 26.92
C PRO A 481 -16.96 -4.73 25.98
N TRP A 482 -16.85 -4.42 24.68
CA TRP A 482 -17.84 -4.86 23.69
C TRP A 482 -17.76 -6.37 23.45
N LEU A 483 -16.56 -6.95 23.35
CA LEU A 483 -16.40 -8.40 23.20
C LEU A 483 -16.99 -9.18 24.38
N VAL A 484 -16.82 -8.68 25.61
CA VAL A 484 -17.43 -9.30 26.79
C VAL A 484 -18.95 -9.19 26.72
N ALA A 485 -19.48 -8.00 26.43
CA ALA A 485 -20.92 -7.79 26.35
C ALA A 485 -21.59 -8.69 25.29
N VAL A 486 -21.01 -8.78 24.09
CA VAL A 486 -21.57 -9.61 23.01
C VAL A 486 -21.51 -11.10 23.33
N THR A 487 -20.45 -11.54 24.03
CA THR A 487 -20.29 -12.95 24.45
C THR A 487 -21.27 -13.33 25.57
N LEU A 488 -21.64 -12.36 26.42
CA LEU A 488 -22.64 -12.57 27.46
C LEU A 488 -24.06 -12.70 26.88
N GLU A 489 -24.34 -12.04 25.76
CA GLU A 489 -25.61 -12.19 25.03
C GLU A 489 -25.63 -13.48 24.18
N ASP A 490 -24.56 -13.74 23.42
CA ASP A 490 -24.42 -14.96 22.64
C ASP A 490 -22.96 -15.49 22.66
N PRO A 491 -22.69 -16.61 23.36
CA PRO A 491 -21.36 -17.20 23.44
C PRO A 491 -20.80 -17.69 22.10
N THR A 492 -21.65 -17.97 21.11
CA THR A 492 -21.22 -18.45 19.78
C THR A 492 -20.50 -17.37 18.98
N PHE A 493 -20.73 -16.09 19.31
CA PHE A 493 -20.18 -14.94 18.60
C PHE A 493 -18.67 -15.00 18.43
N LEU A 494 -17.92 -15.34 19.49
CA LEU A 494 -16.44 -15.30 19.44
C LEU A 494 -15.87 -16.28 18.40
N VAL A 495 -16.43 -17.49 18.32
CA VAL A 495 -15.95 -18.50 17.38
C VAL A 495 -16.29 -18.07 15.97
N GLU A 496 -17.53 -17.69 15.69
CA GLU A 496 -17.93 -17.24 14.36
C GLU A 496 -17.15 -16.00 13.91
N PHE A 497 -17.03 -14.99 14.79
CA PHE A 497 -16.33 -13.75 14.48
C PHE A 497 -14.83 -13.95 14.21
N PHE A 498 -14.09 -14.60 15.12
CA PHE A 498 -12.63 -14.75 14.96
C PHE A 498 -12.24 -15.88 14.02
N TYR A 499 -12.94 -17.01 14.05
CA TYR A 499 -12.58 -18.16 13.24
C TYR A 499 -13.20 -18.10 11.84
N THR A 500 -14.52 -18.09 11.73
CA THR A 500 -15.23 -18.12 10.44
C THR A 500 -14.95 -16.85 9.63
N HIS A 501 -15.20 -15.67 10.21
CA HIS A 501 -15.17 -14.42 9.47
C HIS A 501 -13.79 -13.77 9.32
N ASN A 502 -12.76 -14.26 10.02
CA ASN A 502 -11.38 -13.79 9.86
C ASN A 502 -10.45 -14.90 9.34
N VAL A 503 -10.30 -16.01 10.06
CA VAL A 503 -9.34 -17.07 9.70
C VAL A 503 -9.79 -17.87 8.47
N GLN A 504 -10.99 -18.45 8.47
CA GLN A 504 -11.49 -19.23 7.34
C GLN A 504 -11.70 -18.36 6.09
N ARG A 505 -12.15 -17.11 6.27
CA ARG A 505 -12.25 -16.12 5.20
C ARG A 505 -10.91 -15.82 4.54
N PHE A 506 -9.84 -15.67 5.32
CA PHE A 506 -8.48 -15.53 4.77
C PHE A 506 -8.02 -16.80 4.03
N ALA A 507 -8.41 -17.98 4.53
CA ALA A 507 -8.02 -19.31 4.03
C ALA A 507 -8.80 -19.82 2.81
N GLY A 508 -9.84 -19.12 2.33
CA GLY A 508 -10.42 -19.28 0.99
C GLY A 508 -11.81 -19.86 0.85
N GLN A 509 -12.60 -19.96 1.91
CA GLN A 509 -13.97 -20.46 1.78
C GLN A 509 -14.95 -19.46 1.14
N PHE A 510 -14.50 -18.24 0.82
CA PHE A 510 -15.34 -17.18 0.25
C PHE A 510 -14.60 -16.44 -0.87
N HIS A 511 -15.25 -16.23 -2.03
CA HIS A 511 -14.80 -15.35 -3.12
C HIS A 511 -13.30 -15.49 -3.50
N ASP A 512 -12.88 -16.71 -3.88
CA ASP A 512 -11.49 -16.95 -4.27
C ASP A 512 -11.12 -16.20 -5.56
N ARG A 513 -10.00 -15.48 -5.52
CA ARG A 513 -9.51 -14.62 -6.59
C ARG A 513 -7.99 -14.75 -6.71
N PRO A 514 -7.41 -14.57 -7.91
CA PRO A 514 -5.98 -14.75 -8.13
C PRO A 514 -5.11 -13.74 -7.34
N ILE A 515 -3.84 -14.06 -7.11
CA ILE A 515 -2.89 -13.19 -6.38
C ILE A 515 -2.71 -11.81 -7.02
N TRP A 516 -2.85 -11.72 -8.35
CA TRP A 516 -2.74 -10.46 -9.10
C TRP A 516 -4.03 -9.63 -9.14
N PHE A 517 -5.11 -10.07 -8.49
CA PHE A 517 -6.44 -9.43 -8.51
C PHE A 517 -6.41 -7.92 -8.27
N PHE A 518 -5.54 -7.44 -7.38
CA PHE A 518 -5.47 -6.03 -7.03
C PHE A 518 -4.71 -5.14 -8.02
N ILE A 519 -3.95 -5.71 -8.96
CA ILE A 519 -3.20 -4.92 -9.96
C ILE A 519 -4.15 -4.09 -10.84
N PRO A 520 -5.13 -4.68 -11.56
CA PRO A 520 -6.05 -3.90 -12.38
C PRO A 520 -6.94 -2.98 -11.53
N ILE A 521 -7.32 -3.41 -10.33
CA ILE A 521 -8.14 -2.62 -9.40
C ILE A 521 -7.41 -1.36 -8.98
N LEU A 522 -6.11 -1.45 -8.66
CA LEU A 522 -5.32 -0.29 -8.27
C LEU A 522 -5.18 0.72 -9.43
N LEU A 523 -5.04 0.24 -10.66
CA LEU A 523 -4.95 1.11 -11.85
C LEU A 523 -6.27 1.83 -12.14
N LEU A 524 -7.41 1.14 -11.99
CA LEU A 524 -8.73 1.72 -12.17
C LEU A 524 -9.11 2.65 -11.01
N ALA A 525 -8.94 2.19 -9.77
CA ALA A 525 -9.26 2.97 -8.57
C ALA A 525 -8.37 4.21 -8.42
N GLY A 526 -7.10 4.11 -8.81
CA GLY A 526 -6.13 5.20 -8.79
C GLY A 526 -6.18 6.10 -10.03
N HIS A 527 -7.04 5.83 -11.01
CA HIS A 527 -7.25 6.71 -12.16
C HIS A 527 -7.69 8.11 -11.68
N PRO A 528 -7.18 9.22 -12.27
CA PRO A 528 -6.26 9.33 -13.41
C PRO A 528 -4.77 9.17 -13.06
N TRP A 529 -4.42 9.16 -11.78
CA TRP A 529 -3.05 9.20 -11.28
C TRP A 529 -2.28 7.91 -11.52
N SER A 530 -2.95 6.80 -11.81
CA SER A 530 -2.33 5.53 -12.18
C SER A 530 -1.39 5.63 -13.38
N PHE A 531 -1.55 6.63 -14.27
CA PHE A 531 -0.62 6.93 -15.36
C PHE A 531 0.76 7.43 -14.89
N LEU A 532 0.91 7.81 -13.61
CA LEU A 532 2.19 8.13 -12.98
C LEU A 532 2.93 6.90 -12.46
N THR A 533 2.32 5.71 -12.45
CA THR A 533 2.91 4.51 -11.84
C THR A 533 4.30 4.19 -12.40
N ILE A 534 4.45 4.15 -13.73
CA ILE A 534 5.74 3.86 -14.39
C ILE A 534 6.80 4.94 -14.06
N PRO A 535 6.51 6.25 -14.28
CA PRO A 535 7.40 7.32 -13.84
C PRO A 535 7.79 7.26 -12.35
N TYR A 536 6.82 6.92 -11.50
CA TYR A 536 7.00 6.86 -10.06
C TYR A 536 7.90 5.69 -9.66
N VAL A 537 7.74 4.51 -10.27
CA VAL A 537 8.64 3.36 -10.06
C VAL A 537 10.08 3.72 -10.47
N ASN A 538 10.26 4.41 -11.60
CA ASN A 538 11.58 4.90 -12.02
C ASN A 538 12.16 5.92 -11.03
N PHE A 539 11.34 6.79 -10.44
CA PHE A 539 11.74 7.68 -9.37
C PHE A 539 12.11 6.93 -8.09
N LEU A 540 11.33 5.92 -7.71
CA LEU A 540 11.50 5.16 -6.48
C LEU A 540 12.78 4.32 -6.50
N PHE A 541 13.15 3.72 -7.64
CA PHE A 541 14.34 2.87 -7.77
C PHE A 541 15.50 3.54 -8.54
N GLY A 542 15.36 4.80 -8.93
CA GLY A 542 16.41 5.55 -9.61
C GLY A 542 17.67 5.67 -8.75
N ARG A 543 18.85 5.40 -9.33
CA ARG A 543 20.13 5.40 -8.61
C ARG A 543 20.87 6.76 -8.62
N SER A 544 20.41 7.70 -9.46
CA SER A 544 21.00 9.03 -9.55
C SER A 544 20.92 9.75 -8.20
N GLU A 545 22.00 10.44 -7.83
CA GLU A 545 22.10 11.19 -6.58
C GLU A 545 20.99 12.24 -6.43
N SER A 546 20.65 12.93 -7.53
CA SER A 546 19.59 13.95 -7.53
C SER A 546 18.20 13.38 -7.22
N VAL A 547 17.95 12.12 -7.60
CA VAL A 547 16.70 11.40 -7.32
C VAL A 547 16.71 10.86 -5.90
N ARG A 548 17.82 10.23 -5.49
CA ARG A 548 18.02 9.69 -4.13
C ARG A 548 17.78 10.73 -3.05
N ARG A 549 18.39 11.92 -3.17
CA ARG A 549 18.24 13.02 -2.20
C ARG A 549 16.79 13.52 -2.05
N ARG A 550 15.91 13.22 -3.02
CA ARG A 550 14.48 13.58 -2.97
C ARG A 550 13.60 12.49 -2.35
N ARG A 551 14.13 11.30 -2.05
CA ARG A 551 13.40 10.21 -1.39
C ARG A 551 13.61 10.28 0.13
N SER A 552 12.81 11.10 0.80
CA SER A 552 12.90 11.23 2.25
C SER A 552 12.47 9.94 2.97
N PRO A 553 12.89 9.74 4.24
CA PRO A 553 12.43 8.60 5.05
C PRO A 553 10.91 8.49 5.16
N ALA A 554 10.18 9.60 5.09
CA ALA A 554 8.71 9.60 5.08
C ALA A 554 8.15 8.84 3.86
N VAL A 555 8.78 8.97 2.68
CA VAL A 555 8.40 8.14 1.50
C VAL A 555 8.59 6.66 1.79
N GLY A 556 9.64 6.30 2.53
CA GLY A 556 9.90 4.91 2.93
C GLY A 556 8.82 4.35 3.84
N PHE A 557 8.34 5.11 4.83
CA PHE A 557 7.21 4.69 5.67
C PHE A 557 5.93 4.49 4.86
N LEU A 558 5.60 5.44 3.98
CA LEU A 558 4.42 5.34 3.11
C LEU A 558 4.52 4.15 2.16
N PHE A 559 5.72 3.85 1.65
CA PHE A 559 5.99 2.67 0.82
C PHE A 559 5.77 1.37 1.58
N LEU A 560 6.23 1.27 2.83
CA LEU A 560 5.98 0.08 3.67
C LEU A 560 4.49 -0.07 3.99
N TRP A 561 3.79 1.02 4.30
CA TRP A 561 2.35 1.01 4.54
C TRP A 561 1.59 0.53 3.29
N ALA A 562 1.72 1.22 2.16
CA ALA A 562 0.98 0.87 0.95
C ALA A 562 1.39 -0.52 0.42
N GLY A 563 2.68 -0.83 0.45
CA GLY A 563 3.23 -2.12 0.03
C GLY A 563 2.75 -3.27 0.90
N TRP A 564 2.71 -3.09 2.23
CA TRP A 564 2.19 -4.11 3.15
C TRP A 564 0.70 -4.37 2.91
N ALA A 565 -0.13 -3.34 2.82
CA ALA A 565 -1.55 -3.49 2.54
C ALA A 565 -1.77 -4.26 1.21
N PHE A 566 -1.03 -3.91 0.17
CA PHE A 566 -1.10 -4.60 -1.12
C PHE A 566 -0.68 -6.08 -1.02
N VAL A 567 0.46 -6.38 -0.40
CA VAL A 567 0.95 -7.76 -0.26
C VAL A 567 0.00 -8.59 0.59
N PHE A 568 -0.40 -8.08 1.76
CA PHE A 568 -1.27 -8.79 2.69
C PHE A 568 -2.59 -9.20 2.03
N PHE A 569 -3.29 -8.26 1.38
CA PHE A 569 -4.56 -8.59 0.72
C PHE A 569 -4.36 -9.45 -0.54
N SER A 570 -3.24 -9.30 -1.26
CA SER A 570 -2.95 -10.16 -2.42
C SER A 570 -2.74 -11.62 -2.00
N LEU A 571 -2.18 -11.86 -0.82
CA LEU A 571 -2.00 -13.19 -0.24
C LEU A 571 -3.30 -13.81 0.32
N ALA A 572 -4.25 -12.98 0.76
CA ALA A 572 -5.57 -13.45 1.23
C ALA A 572 -6.36 -14.10 0.08
N LYS A 573 -7.03 -15.23 0.30
CA LYS A 573 -7.82 -15.87 -0.78
C LYS A 573 -9.13 -15.15 -1.08
N CYS A 574 -9.89 -14.78 -0.05
CA CYS A 574 -11.08 -13.93 -0.21
C CYS A 574 -10.67 -12.49 -0.53
N LYS A 575 -11.01 -11.98 -1.72
CA LYS A 575 -10.64 -10.62 -2.13
C LYS A 575 -11.85 -9.81 -2.61
N LEU A 576 -12.00 -8.60 -2.09
CA LEU A 576 -12.94 -7.59 -2.56
C LEU A 576 -12.18 -6.34 -3.02
N PRO A 577 -12.65 -5.60 -4.05
CA PRO A 577 -11.94 -4.45 -4.60
C PRO A 577 -11.62 -3.35 -3.58
N THR A 578 -12.49 -3.17 -2.58
CA THR A 578 -12.39 -2.10 -1.58
C THR A 578 -11.34 -2.35 -0.51
N TYR A 579 -10.78 -3.57 -0.41
CA TYR A 579 -9.82 -3.92 0.64
C TYR A 579 -8.55 -3.07 0.60
N LEU A 580 -8.16 -2.56 -0.57
CA LEU A 580 -6.99 -1.69 -0.72
C LEU A 580 -7.22 -0.23 -0.30
N LEU A 581 -8.45 0.16 0.06
CA LEU A 581 -8.77 1.54 0.41
C LEU A 581 -7.90 2.13 1.54
N PRO A 582 -7.54 1.39 2.60
CA PRO A 582 -6.61 1.88 3.63
C PRO A 582 -5.20 2.22 3.13
N ALA A 583 -4.80 1.79 1.92
CA ALA A 583 -3.54 2.18 1.29
C ALA A 583 -3.64 3.51 0.51
N ALA A 584 -4.85 3.97 0.19
CA ALA A 584 -5.07 5.11 -0.70
C ALA A 584 -4.43 6.41 -0.20
N PRO A 585 -4.49 6.78 1.09
CA PRO A 585 -3.82 8.00 1.59
C PRO A 585 -2.30 7.97 1.44
N ALA A 586 -1.68 6.80 1.66
CA ALA A 586 -0.25 6.63 1.49
C ALA A 586 0.17 6.76 0.03
N LEU A 587 -0.57 6.10 -0.88
CA LEU A 587 -0.35 6.20 -2.33
C LEU A 587 -0.56 7.63 -2.83
N ALA A 588 -1.59 8.33 -2.34
CA ALA A 588 -1.86 9.71 -2.71
C ALA A 588 -0.71 10.65 -2.29
N LEU A 589 -0.17 10.49 -1.08
CA LEU A 589 1.00 11.25 -0.61
C LEU A 589 2.27 10.95 -1.41
N MET A 590 2.49 9.68 -1.74
CA MET A 590 3.62 9.24 -2.56
C MET A 590 3.57 9.88 -3.96
N LEU A 591 2.41 9.81 -4.62
CA LEU A 591 2.21 10.40 -5.95
C LEU A 591 2.26 11.93 -5.90
N ALA A 592 1.69 12.56 -4.86
CA ALA A 592 1.73 14.01 -4.68
C ALA A 592 3.14 14.54 -4.44
N HIS A 593 3.96 13.83 -3.66
CA HIS A 593 5.37 14.17 -3.48
C HIS A 593 6.13 14.13 -4.81
N TYR A 594 5.87 13.11 -5.62
CA TYR A 594 6.47 13.01 -6.95
C TYR A 594 5.94 14.07 -7.92
N LEU A 595 4.64 14.40 -7.88
CA LEU A 595 4.05 15.49 -8.64
C LEU A 595 4.69 16.84 -8.28
N ASP A 596 4.92 17.12 -7.00
CA ASP A 596 5.63 18.34 -6.57
C ASP A 596 7.07 18.38 -7.12
N VAL A 597 7.79 17.25 -7.08
CA VAL A 597 9.12 17.12 -7.71
C VAL A 597 9.06 17.41 -9.20
N ILE A 598 8.08 16.83 -9.91
CA ILE A 598 7.93 17.05 -11.33
C ILE A 598 7.56 18.50 -11.60
N LEU A 599 6.55 19.07 -10.95
CA LEU A 599 6.09 20.43 -11.21
C LEU A 599 7.13 21.50 -10.85
N GLY A 600 8.02 21.22 -9.89
CA GLY A 600 9.09 22.14 -9.48
C GLY A 600 10.34 22.16 -10.37
N THR A 601 10.48 21.28 -11.37
CA THR A 601 11.66 21.27 -12.28
C THR A 601 11.50 22.23 -13.47
N ALA A 602 12.58 22.71 -14.09
CA ALA A 602 12.47 23.52 -15.32
C ALA A 602 11.80 22.73 -16.46
N THR A 603 11.02 23.40 -17.32
CA THR A 603 10.20 22.73 -18.35
C THR A 603 10.99 21.96 -19.40
N ASP A 604 12.22 22.38 -19.66
CA ASP A 604 13.03 21.82 -20.75
C ASP A 604 13.83 20.58 -20.33
N SER A 605 13.65 20.12 -19.08
CA SER A 605 14.30 18.90 -18.60
C SER A 605 13.68 17.66 -19.24
N ARG A 606 14.43 17.00 -20.14
CA ARG A 606 14.09 15.69 -20.72
C ARG A 606 13.83 14.62 -19.66
N GLN A 607 14.37 14.77 -18.45
CA GLN A 607 14.32 13.78 -17.37
C GLN A 607 12.88 13.46 -16.90
N HIS A 608 11.95 14.41 -17.00
CA HIS A 608 10.56 14.24 -16.56
C HIS A 608 9.53 14.42 -17.68
N TRP A 609 10.00 14.46 -18.93
CA TRP A 609 9.14 14.71 -20.09
C TRP A 609 8.01 13.69 -20.20
N PHE A 610 8.30 12.39 -20.08
CA PHE A 610 7.29 11.33 -20.16
C PHE A 610 6.18 11.50 -19.10
N ALA A 611 6.55 11.84 -17.86
CA ALA A 611 5.61 12.03 -16.75
C ALA A 611 4.76 13.30 -16.87
N ARG A 612 5.31 14.37 -17.44
CA ARG A 612 4.61 15.66 -17.64
C ARG A 612 3.70 15.65 -18.85
N PHE A 613 4.16 15.00 -19.91
CA PHE A 613 3.55 15.09 -21.22
C PHE A 613 2.66 13.87 -21.50
N TRP A 614 3.28 12.70 -21.73
CA TRP A 614 2.56 11.48 -22.09
C TRP A 614 1.61 11.01 -20.99
N SER A 615 2.11 10.85 -19.75
CA SER A 615 1.27 10.38 -18.65
C SER A 615 0.03 11.26 -18.44
N ALA A 616 0.17 12.59 -18.44
CA ALA A 616 -0.93 13.51 -18.21
C ALA A 616 -1.95 13.53 -19.37
N ARG A 617 -1.47 13.53 -20.62
CA ARG A 617 -2.33 13.58 -21.81
C ARG A 617 -3.05 12.25 -22.04
N SER A 618 -2.36 11.13 -21.87
CA SER A 618 -2.98 9.80 -21.89
C SER A 618 -4.00 9.62 -20.77
N ALA A 619 -3.71 10.13 -19.56
CA ALA A 619 -4.69 10.13 -18.47
C ALA A 619 -5.95 10.93 -18.85
N THR A 620 -5.79 12.14 -19.38
CA THR A 620 -6.90 12.99 -19.82
C THR A 620 -7.76 12.31 -20.90
N ALA A 621 -7.13 11.77 -21.95
CA ALA A 621 -7.83 11.07 -23.01
C ALA A 621 -8.55 9.81 -22.51
N ALA A 622 -7.91 9.04 -21.62
CA ALA A 622 -8.51 7.88 -20.98
C ALA A 622 -9.71 8.26 -20.10
N THR A 623 -9.64 9.36 -19.34
CA THR A 623 -10.78 9.86 -18.56
C THR A 623 -11.93 10.27 -19.49
N CYS A 624 -11.65 10.96 -20.59
CA CYS A 624 -12.67 11.34 -21.56
C CYS A 624 -13.34 10.12 -22.19
N MET A 625 -12.55 9.13 -22.58
CA MET A 625 -13.05 7.86 -23.14
C MET A 625 -13.89 7.09 -22.12
N ALA A 626 -13.46 7.02 -20.86
CA ALA A 626 -14.24 6.45 -19.77
C ALA A 626 -15.56 7.21 -19.55
N GLY A 627 -15.55 8.54 -19.67
CA GLY A 627 -16.74 9.38 -19.63
C GLY A 627 -17.76 9.01 -20.71
N VAL A 628 -17.33 8.91 -21.97
CA VAL A 628 -18.19 8.46 -23.08
C VAL A 628 -18.74 7.06 -22.83
N GLY A 629 -17.87 6.11 -22.45
CA GLY A 629 -18.26 4.73 -22.21
C GLY A 629 -19.27 4.58 -21.07
N LEU A 630 -19.08 5.30 -19.96
CA LEU A 630 -19.97 5.28 -18.81
C LEU A 630 -21.35 5.87 -19.15
N VAL A 631 -21.40 7.00 -19.86
CA VAL A 631 -22.66 7.59 -20.31
C VAL A 631 -23.40 6.64 -21.25
N GLY A 632 -22.69 6.03 -22.22
CA GLY A 632 -23.24 5.02 -23.12
C GLY A 632 -23.83 3.83 -22.35
N PHE A 633 -23.11 3.31 -21.35
CA PHE A 633 -23.61 2.24 -20.48
C PHE A 633 -24.89 2.64 -19.74
N VAL A 634 -24.94 3.83 -19.14
CA VAL A 634 -26.15 4.31 -18.43
C VAL A 634 -27.34 4.44 -19.38
N ILE A 635 -27.14 5.00 -20.58
CA ILE A 635 -28.20 5.10 -21.60
C ILE A 635 -28.73 3.70 -21.98
N MET A 636 -27.84 2.74 -22.21
CA MET A 636 -28.23 1.38 -22.57
C MET A 636 -28.93 0.63 -21.43
N SER A 637 -28.50 0.84 -20.18
CA SER A 637 -29.05 0.14 -19.02
C SER A 637 -30.40 0.68 -18.54
N THR A 638 -30.67 1.98 -18.73
CA THR A 638 -31.85 2.65 -18.17
C THR A 638 -33.01 2.76 -19.15
N GLY A 639 -32.76 2.69 -20.46
CA GLY A 639 -33.77 2.79 -21.52
C GLY A 639 -34.34 4.19 -21.75
N ASN A 640 -34.60 4.96 -20.68
CA ASN A 640 -35.13 6.33 -20.71
C ASN A 640 -34.34 7.29 -19.78
N PRO A 641 -33.08 7.62 -20.11
CA PRO A 641 -32.25 8.49 -19.29
C PRO A 641 -32.72 9.97 -19.33
N PRO A 642 -32.50 10.75 -18.24
CA PRO A 642 -32.80 12.18 -18.23
C PRO A 642 -32.05 12.97 -19.31
N LEU A 643 -32.61 14.10 -19.77
CA LEU A 643 -31.99 14.98 -20.79
C LEU A 643 -30.54 15.38 -20.45
N ALA A 644 -30.25 15.56 -19.16
CA ALA A 644 -28.90 15.88 -18.67
C ALA A 644 -27.84 14.85 -19.08
N VAL A 645 -28.20 13.55 -19.15
CA VAL A 645 -27.29 12.46 -19.55
C VAL A 645 -26.81 12.64 -20.99
N TYR A 646 -27.70 13.07 -21.90
CA TYR A 646 -27.32 13.38 -23.29
C TYR A 646 -26.41 14.61 -23.37
N GLY A 647 -26.63 15.62 -22.52
CA GLY A 647 -25.72 16.77 -22.40
C GLY A 647 -24.29 16.35 -22.01
N TRP A 648 -24.16 15.42 -21.06
CA TRP A 648 -22.86 14.83 -20.70
C TRP A 648 -22.26 14.02 -21.85
N ALA A 649 -23.04 13.26 -22.61
CA ALA A 649 -22.56 12.52 -23.77
C ALA A 649 -21.88 13.43 -24.80
N ILE A 650 -22.52 14.56 -25.13
CA ILE A 650 -21.97 15.57 -26.04
C ILE A 650 -20.69 16.16 -25.47
N LEU A 651 -20.70 16.59 -24.20
CA LEU A 651 -19.53 17.16 -23.54
C LEU A 651 -18.34 16.21 -23.57
N TRP A 652 -18.52 14.94 -23.20
CA TRP A 652 -17.44 13.96 -23.19
C TRP A 652 -16.91 13.62 -24.57
N THR A 653 -17.78 13.61 -25.58
CA THR A 653 -17.36 13.41 -26.98
C THR A 653 -16.49 14.59 -27.45
N VAL A 654 -16.91 15.83 -27.16
CA VAL A 654 -16.13 17.04 -27.49
C VAL A 654 -14.80 17.05 -26.74
N LEU A 655 -14.80 16.75 -25.44
CA LEU A 655 -13.57 16.67 -24.64
C LEU A 655 -12.64 15.54 -25.10
N LEU A 656 -13.17 14.41 -25.56
CA LEU A 656 -12.38 13.32 -26.12
C LEU A 656 -11.69 13.78 -27.40
N VAL A 657 -12.43 14.35 -28.36
CA VAL A 657 -11.85 14.88 -29.60
C VAL A 657 -10.80 15.95 -29.30
N ALA A 658 -11.09 16.90 -28.42
CA ALA A 658 -10.13 17.92 -28.00
C ALA A 658 -8.87 17.30 -27.37
N SER A 659 -9.02 16.30 -26.51
CA SER A 659 -7.88 15.62 -25.86
C SER A 659 -6.99 14.87 -26.86
N LEU A 660 -7.58 14.27 -27.90
CA LEU A 660 -6.86 13.56 -28.96
C LEU A 660 -6.13 14.54 -29.89
N VAL A 661 -6.73 15.67 -30.24
CA VAL A 661 -6.06 16.73 -31.02
C VAL A 661 -4.88 17.30 -30.26
N MET A 662 -5.04 17.52 -28.95
CA MET A 662 -3.98 18.05 -28.11
C MET A 662 -2.91 17.01 -27.73
N ILE A 663 -3.08 15.72 -28.00
CA ILE A 663 -2.14 14.68 -27.52
C ILE A 663 -0.71 14.87 -28.06
N ALA A 664 -0.58 15.49 -29.24
CA ALA A 664 0.70 15.75 -29.91
C ALA A 664 1.32 17.13 -29.60
N ASP A 665 0.59 18.05 -28.96
CA ASP A 665 1.06 19.42 -28.71
C ASP A 665 1.95 19.55 -27.48
N SER A 666 3.27 19.56 -27.71
CA SER A 666 4.31 19.61 -26.67
C SER A 666 4.50 20.98 -25.99
N HIS A 667 3.94 22.07 -26.51
CA HIS A 667 4.20 23.43 -26.00
C HIS A 667 3.51 23.72 -24.67
N GLN A 668 2.44 23.00 -24.32
CA GLN A 668 1.60 23.26 -23.14
C GLN A 668 1.79 22.27 -21.97
N SER A 669 3.01 21.74 -21.79
CA SER A 669 3.29 20.73 -20.75
C SER A 669 3.08 21.23 -19.31
N LYS A 670 3.16 22.55 -19.06
CA LYS A 670 2.96 23.16 -17.72
C LYS A 670 1.55 22.98 -17.18
N ILE A 671 0.54 22.94 -18.04
CA ILE A 671 -0.87 22.88 -17.64
C ILE A 671 -1.48 21.49 -17.78
N ALA A 672 -0.74 20.50 -18.30
CA ALA A 672 -1.28 19.19 -18.65
C ALA A 672 -1.85 18.40 -17.45
N TRP A 673 -1.20 18.46 -16.29
CA TRP A 673 -1.76 17.89 -15.06
C TRP A 673 -2.92 18.71 -14.48
N GLY A 674 -2.93 20.02 -14.73
CA GLY A 674 -4.07 20.88 -14.42
C GLY A 674 -5.31 20.51 -15.25
N SER A 675 -5.15 20.31 -16.56
CA SER A 675 -6.25 19.85 -17.42
C SER A 675 -6.72 18.44 -17.06
N SER A 676 -5.80 17.52 -16.77
CA SER A 676 -6.15 16.17 -16.32
C SER A 676 -6.94 16.19 -15.01
N ALA A 677 -6.52 16.99 -14.04
CA ALA A 677 -7.25 17.17 -12.78
C ALA A 677 -8.64 17.78 -12.99
N THR A 678 -8.78 18.79 -13.87
CA THR A 678 -10.07 19.39 -14.22
C THR A 678 -11.00 18.38 -14.87
N VAL A 679 -10.52 17.60 -15.83
CA VAL A 679 -11.32 16.56 -16.50
C VAL A 679 -11.69 15.44 -15.52
N ALA A 680 -10.78 15.03 -14.64
CA ALA A 680 -11.07 14.06 -13.59
C ALA A 680 -12.11 14.59 -12.59
N PHE A 681 -12.07 15.88 -12.24
CA PHE A 681 -13.09 16.50 -11.41
C PHE A 681 -14.46 16.50 -12.10
N LEU A 682 -14.54 16.87 -13.38
CA LEU A 682 -15.79 16.80 -14.15
C LEU A 682 -16.31 15.35 -14.24
N PHE A 683 -15.43 14.38 -14.44
CA PHE A 683 -15.78 12.95 -14.45
C PHE A 683 -16.34 12.52 -13.10
N ALA A 684 -15.69 12.90 -12.00
CA ALA A 684 -16.14 12.60 -10.66
C ALA A 684 -17.51 13.23 -10.37
N VAL A 685 -17.73 14.49 -10.78
CA VAL A 685 -19.02 15.19 -10.63
C VAL A 685 -20.12 14.49 -11.41
N MET A 686 -19.87 14.17 -12.69
CA MET A 686 -20.82 13.43 -13.51
C MET A 686 -21.16 12.07 -12.89
N LEU A 687 -20.13 11.29 -12.52
CA LEU A 687 -20.30 9.96 -11.96
C LEU A 687 -21.16 10.01 -10.69
N MET A 688 -20.84 10.88 -9.74
CA MET A 688 -21.48 10.89 -8.42
C MET A 688 -22.83 11.59 -8.37
N HIS A 689 -23.06 12.61 -9.20
CA HIS A 689 -24.30 13.40 -9.13
C HIS A 689 -25.32 13.08 -10.21
N GLN A 690 -24.91 12.38 -11.27
CA GLN A 690 -25.79 12.12 -12.42
C GLN A 690 -25.83 10.62 -12.74
N MET A 691 -24.69 10.00 -13.01
CA MET A 691 -24.67 8.59 -13.46
C MET A 691 -25.13 7.63 -12.37
N LEU A 692 -24.51 7.69 -11.19
CA LEU A 692 -24.80 6.78 -10.09
C LEU A 692 -26.25 6.92 -9.56
N PRO A 693 -26.79 8.14 -9.34
CA PRO A 693 -28.21 8.30 -9.01
C PRO A 693 -29.15 7.77 -10.10
N THR A 694 -28.88 8.07 -11.38
CA THR A 694 -29.73 7.60 -12.50
C THR A 694 -29.74 6.08 -12.57
N TYR A 695 -28.57 5.44 -12.43
CA TYR A 695 -28.45 3.99 -12.40
C TYR A 695 -29.19 3.41 -11.18
N SER A 696 -28.97 3.94 -9.99
CA SER A 696 -29.64 3.51 -8.76
C SER A 696 -31.17 3.57 -8.87
N HIS A 697 -31.71 4.66 -9.40
CA HIS A 697 -33.16 4.82 -9.61
C HIS A 697 -33.74 3.80 -10.59
N SER A 698 -32.95 3.27 -11.52
CA SER A 698 -33.41 2.20 -12.43
C SER A 698 -33.37 0.80 -11.83
N GLN A 699 -32.63 0.59 -10.72
CA GLN A 699 -32.42 -0.73 -10.12
C GLN A 699 -33.25 -0.97 -8.85
N THR A 700 -33.63 0.09 -8.12
CA THR A 700 -34.34 -0.05 -6.84
C THR A 700 -35.74 -0.65 -6.98
N LEU A 701 -36.14 -1.49 -6.02
CA LEU A 701 -37.47 -2.10 -6.01
C LEU A 701 -38.57 -1.17 -5.49
N LEU A 702 -38.25 -0.21 -4.63
CA LEU A 702 -39.23 0.56 -3.85
C LEU A 702 -39.09 2.09 -3.96
N ARG A 703 -38.33 2.63 -4.92
CA ARG A 703 -38.30 4.08 -5.20
C ARG A 703 -38.39 4.39 -6.70
N GLY A 704 -38.70 5.65 -7.03
CA GLY A 704 -38.87 6.09 -8.41
C GLY A 704 -40.21 5.66 -9.02
N SER A 705 -40.21 5.22 -10.27
CA SER A 705 -41.40 4.76 -11.01
C SER A 705 -41.78 3.30 -10.72
N SER A 706 -41.32 2.74 -9.58
CA SER A 706 -41.61 1.34 -9.24
C SER A 706 -43.11 1.12 -9.02
N PRO A 707 -43.70 0.11 -9.69
CA PRO A 707 -45.11 -0.24 -9.50
C PRO A 707 -45.38 -0.83 -8.10
N PHE A 708 -44.34 -1.34 -7.41
CA PHE A 708 -44.49 -1.98 -6.10
C PHE A 708 -44.92 -1.00 -5.02
N ILE A 709 -44.46 0.25 -5.05
CA ILE A 709 -44.82 1.23 -4.02
C ILE A 709 -46.32 1.52 -4.02
N ALA A 710 -46.91 1.73 -5.19
CA ALA A 710 -48.33 2.05 -5.30
C ALA A 710 -49.19 0.89 -4.80
N THR A 711 -48.81 -0.34 -5.15
CA THR A 711 -49.44 -1.56 -4.63
C THR A 711 -49.24 -1.67 -3.13
N MET A 712 -48.00 -1.45 -2.64
CA MET A 712 -47.65 -1.68 -1.26
C MET A 712 -48.20 -0.61 -0.29
N ALA A 713 -48.35 0.62 -0.78
CA ALA A 713 -48.97 1.72 -0.06
C ALA A 713 -50.50 1.59 0.04
N ALA A 714 -51.13 0.87 -0.90
CA ALA A 714 -52.59 0.69 -0.89
C ALA A 714 -53.08 -0.19 0.27
N ALA A 715 -52.25 -1.12 0.76
CA ALA A 715 -52.57 -1.98 1.91
C ALA A 715 -51.39 -2.04 2.92
N PRO A 716 -51.15 -0.95 3.68
CA PRO A 716 -49.93 -0.80 4.49
C PRO A 716 -49.79 -1.80 5.64
N LYS A 717 -50.89 -2.50 6.01
CA LYS A 717 -50.91 -3.51 7.08
C LYS A 717 -50.82 -4.95 6.58
N GLN A 718 -50.77 -5.16 5.26
CA GLN A 718 -50.68 -6.52 4.71
C GLN A 718 -49.31 -7.14 5.04
N ALA A 719 -49.29 -8.43 5.37
CA ALA A 719 -48.05 -9.13 5.69
C ALA A 719 -47.15 -9.25 4.46
N ILE A 720 -45.83 -9.16 4.66
CA ILE A 720 -44.83 -9.20 3.58
C ILE A 720 -43.82 -10.31 3.88
N ALA A 721 -43.58 -11.16 2.89
CA ALA A 721 -42.48 -12.12 2.89
C ALA A 721 -41.52 -11.87 1.73
N THR A 722 -40.25 -12.19 1.92
CA THR A 722 -39.19 -12.13 0.92
C THR A 722 -38.61 -13.54 0.75
N VAL A 723 -38.40 -13.99 -0.49
CA VAL A 723 -37.98 -15.37 -0.80
C VAL A 723 -36.85 -15.38 -1.84
N GLY A 724 -35.80 -16.15 -1.57
CA GLY A 724 -34.71 -16.43 -2.52
C GLY A 724 -33.62 -15.37 -2.62
N HIS A 725 -33.86 -14.19 -2.05
CA HIS A 725 -32.86 -13.13 -1.95
C HIS A 725 -33.08 -12.28 -0.70
N GLU A 726 -32.00 -11.78 -0.14
CA GLU A 726 -32.01 -10.97 1.09
C GLU A 726 -32.37 -9.51 0.76
N PHE A 727 -33.67 -9.23 0.61
CA PHE A 727 -34.20 -7.92 0.25
C PHE A 727 -34.30 -6.96 1.45
N SER A 728 -33.16 -6.68 2.12
CA SER A 728 -33.10 -5.75 3.27
C SER A 728 -33.53 -4.30 2.93
N GLU A 729 -33.68 -3.97 1.65
CA GLU A 729 -34.26 -2.68 1.25
C GLU A 729 -35.75 -2.55 1.59
N ILE A 730 -36.50 -3.66 1.65
CA ILE A 730 -37.94 -3.66 1.93
C ILE A 730 -38.24 -3.18 3.35
N PRO A 731 -37.71 -3.79 4.42
CA PRO A 731 -37.94 -3.31 5.78
C PRO A 731 -37.39 -1.89 5.98
N PHE A 732 -36.26 -1.55 5.34
CA PHE A 732 -35.66 -0.22 5.41
C PHE A 732 -36.59 0.88 4.85
N TYR A 733 -37.07 0.73 3.61
CA TYR A 733 -37.89 1.75 2.95
C TYR A 733 -39.32 1.81 3.48
N LEU A 734 -39.92 0.68 3.84
CA LEU A 734 -41.25 0.64 4.44
C LEU A 734 -41.23 1.00 5.93
N ASN A 735 -40.03 1.09 6.53
CA ASN A 735 -39.83 1.25 7.97
C ASN A 735 -40.64 0.22 8.77
N ARG A 736 -40.57 -1.04 8.34
CA ARG A 736 -41.34 -2.17 8.90
C ARG A 736 -40.40 -3.18 9.55
N SER A 737 -40.85 -3.75 10.65
CA SER A 737 -40.09 -4.76 11.42
C SER A 737 -40.72 -6.15 11.35
N ASP A 738 -41.82 -6.29 10.62
CA ASP A 738 -42.65 -7.49 10.49
C ASP A 738 -42.52 -8.12 9.10
N VAL A 739 -41.41 -7.87 8.40
CA VAL A 739 -41.11 -8.47 7.09
C VAL A 739 -40.42 -9.80 7.32
N ALA A 740 -41.05 -10.89 6.90
CA ALA A 740 -40.46 -12.22 6.97
C ALA A 740 -39.44 -12.43 5.83
N ASN A 741 -38.31 -13.08 6.11
CA ASN A 741 -37.25 -13.30 5.14
C ASN A 741 -36.86 -14.78 5.10
N TYR A 742 -36.98 -15.37 3.92
CA TYR A 742 -36.72 -16.79 3.65
C TYR A 742 -35.66 -16.91 2.56
N LEU A 743 -34.57 -17.61 2.88
CA LEU A 743 -33.46 -17.79 1.94
C LEU A 743 -33.79 -18.75 0.80
N ASP A 744 -34.70 -19.70 1.03
CA ASP A 744 -35.11 -20.72 0.07
C ASP A 744 -36.63 -20.86 0.09
N VAL A 745 -37.20 -21.23 -1.06
CA VAL A 745 -38.59 -21.64 -1.22
C VAL A 745 -38.91 -22.87 -0.38
N GLN A 746 -37.92 -23.72 -0.06
CA GLN A 746 -38.10 -24.92 0.77
C GLN A 746 -38.12 -24.67 2.27
N ASP A 747 -37.97 -23.42 2.72
CA ASP A 747 -37.99 -23.09 4.14
C ASP A 747 -39.36 -23.44 4.75
N GLY A 748 -39.38 -24.31 5.76
CA GLY A 748 -40.61 -24.75 6.42
C GLY A 748 -41.43 -23.59 6.98
N GLY A 749 -40.77 -22.52 7.43
CA GLY A 749 -41.44 -21.32 7.95
C GLY A 749 -42.25 -20.56 6.89
N LEU A 750 -41.96 -20.74 5.60
CA LEU A 750 -42.71 -20.11 4.52
C LEU A 750 -44.15 -20.66 4.44
N THR A 751 -44.32 -21.98 4.65
CA THR A 751 -45.64 -22.61 4.67
C THR A 751 -46.45 -22.12 5.87
N ASP A 752 -45.83 -22.03 7.04
CA ASP A 752 -46.45 -21.52 8.27
C ASP A 752 -46.89 -20.07 8.10
N PHE A 753 -46.05 -19.23 7.47
CA PHE A 753 -46.39 -17.84 7.15
C PHE A 753 -47.64 -17.73 6.28
N PHE A 754 -47.83 -18.61 5.28
CA PHE A 754 -49.06 -18.60 4.48
C PHE A 754 -50.30 -19.01 5.25
N LEU A 755 -50.17 -19.91 6.22
CA LEU A 755 -51.27 -20.32 7.08
C LEU A 755 -51.69 -19.19 8.01
N GLU A 756 -50.73 -18.44 8.56
CA GLU A 756 -50.98 -17.28 9.42
C GLU A 756 -51.46 -16.05 8.63
N HIS A 757 -50.97 -15.89 7.40
CA HIS A 757 -51.23 -14.74 6.54
C HIS A 757 -51.73 -15.16 5.14
N PRO A 758 -52.99 -15.63 5.02
CA PRO A 758 -53.55 -16.07 3.74
C PRO A 758 -53.71 -14.94 2.70
N GLN A 759 -53.70 -13.68 3.16
CA GLN A 759 -53.55 -12.50 2.29
C GLN A 759 -52.22 -11.82 2.59
N SER A 760 -51.25 -12.02 1.71
CA SER A 760 -49.89 -11.52 1.90
C SER A 760 -49.28 -11.08 0.57
N TRP A 761 -48.21 -10.31 0.65
CA TRP A 761 -47.34 -10.02 -0.47
C TRP A 761 -46.05 -10.79 -0.35
N ILE A 762 -45.62 -11.39 -1.45
CA ILE A 762 -44.36 -12.10 -1.54
C ILE A 762 -43.51 -11.41 -2.57
N LEU A 763 -42.32 -10.97 -2.17
CA LEU A 763 -41.28 -10.63 -3.12
C LEU A 763 -40.39 -11.85 -3.32
N VAL A 764 -40.31 -12.30 -4.57
CA VAL A 764 -39.54 -13.48 -4.97
C VAL A 764 -38.44 -13.02 -5.92
N ALA A 765 -37.22 -13.51 -5.71
CA ALA A 765 -36.11 -13.27 -6.63
C ALA A 765 -36.44 -13.81 -8.04
N ASP A 766 -35.96 -13.12 -9.08
CA ASP A 766 -36.27 -13.42 -10.48
C ASP A 766 -35.74 -14.79 -10.94
N ASP A 767 -34.69 -15.29 -10.29
CA ASP A 767 -34.09 -16.60 -10.52
C ASP A 767 -34.86 -17.77 -9.88
N VAL A 768 -35.82 -17.47 -8.99
CA VAL A 768 -36.65 -18.48 -8.34
C VAL A 768 -37.84 -18.86 -9.23
N PRO A 769 -37.97 -20.14 -9.62
CA PRO A 769 -39.10 -20.58 -10.42
C PRO A 769 -40.42 -20.45 -9.64
N ILE A 770 -41.36 -19.65 -10.17
CA ILE A 770 -42.70 -19.45 -9.57
C ILE A 770 -43.43 -20.79 -9.35
N LYS A 771 -43.18 -21.80 -10.19
CA LYS A 771 -43.75 -23.15 -10.01
C LYS A 771 -43.31 -23.80 -8.70
N SER A 772 -42.06 -23.60 -8.27
CA SER A 772 -41.57 -24.13 -7.00
C SER A 772 -42.32 -23.51 -5.82
N LEU A 773 -42.64 -22.22 -5.91
CA LEU A 773 -43.45 -21.51 -4.92
C LEU A 773 -44.90 -22.02 -4.89
N GLN A 774 -45.48 -22.38 -6.05
CA GLN A 774 -46.83 -22.96 -6.13
C GLN A 774 -46.98 -24.24 -5.32
N HIS A 775 -45.95 -25.08 -5.29
CA HIS A 775 -45.98 -26.35 -4.56
C HIS A 775 -45.96 -26.18 -3.04
N GLN A 776 -45.54 -25.01 -2.54
CA GLN A 776 -45.49 -24.66 -1.12
C GLN A 776 -46.77 -23.97 -0.62
N LEU A 777 -47.66 -23.54 -1.53
CA LEU A 777 -48.88 -22.85 -1.12
C LEU A 777 -49.89 -23.82 -0.48
N PRO A 778 -50.52 -23.44 0.65
CA PRO A 778 -51.60 -24.22 1.24
C PRO A 778 -52.76 -24.45 0.25
N PRO A 779 -53.50 -25.57 0.36
CA PRO A 779 -54.66 -25.83 -0.48
C PRO A 779 -55.70 -24.71 -0.35
N GLY A 780 -56.06 -24.05 -1.46
CA GLY A 780 -57.04 -22.96 -1.49
C GLY A 780 -56.46 -21.54 -1.48
N THR A 781 -55.13 -21.38 -1.58
CA THR A 781 -54.47 -20.09 -1.80
C THR A 781 -54.21 -19.88 -3.30
N VAL A 782 -54.59 -18.72 -3.83
CA VAL A 782 -54.42 -18.34 -5.25
C VAL A 782 -53.49 -17.14 -5.35
N MET A 783 -52.60 -17.16 -6.34
CA MET A 783 -51.77 -16.01 -6.71
C MET A 783 -52.53 -15.11 -7.69
N LYS A 784 -52.74 -13.84 -7.33
CA LYS A 784 -53.63 -12.91 -8.07
C LYS A 784 -52.93 -11.95 -9.02
N SER A 785 -51.79 -11.39 -8.62
CA SER A 785 -51.06 -10.41 -9.42
C SER A 785 -49.56 -10.73 -9.42
N ILE A 786 -48.95 -10.67 -10.59
CA ILE A 786 -47.51 -10.84 -10.79
C ILE A 786 -47.02 -9.55 -11.44
N VAL A 787 -46.35 -8.71 -10.66
CA VAL A 787 -45.70 -7.50 -11.17
C VAL A 787 -44.20 -7.74 -11.07
N GLY A 788 -43.49 -7.65 -12.20
CA GLY A 788 -42.03 -7.78 -12.22
C GLY A 788 -41.38 -6.40 -12.25
N HIS A 789 -40.32 -6.21 -11.46
CA HIS A 789 -39.49 -5.01 -11.51
C HIS A 789 -38.07 -5.33 -11.04
N GLY A 790 -37.06 -4.97 -11.85
CA GLY A 790 -35.67 -5.30 -11.56
C GLY A 790 -35.46 -6.82 -11.43
N CYS A 791 -34.77 -7.23 -10.37
CA CYS A 791 -34.49 -8.63 -10.03
C CYS A 791 -35.55 -9.28 -9.13
N ALA A 792 -36.74 -8.69 -8.99
CA ALA A 792 -37.79 -9.22 -8.13
C ALA A 792 -39.17 -9.25 -8.80
N VAL A 793 -39.96 -10.21 -8.36
CA VAL A 793 -41.35 -10.39 -8.75
C VAL A 793 -42.21 -10.26 -7.50
N LEU A 794 -43.13 -9.30 -7.51
CA LEU A 794 -44.14 -9.13 -6.47
C LEU A 794 -45.35 -10.01 -6.80
N ILE A 795 -45.71 -10.86 -5.85
CA ILE A 795 -46.83 -11.79 -5.92
C ILE A 795 -47.81 -11.48 -4.80
N GLU A 796 -49.07 -11.26 -5.15
CA GLU A 796 -50.15 -11.15 -4.17
C GLU A 796 -50.85 -12.49 -3.98
N THR A 797 -50.94 -12.96 -2.73
CA THR A 797 -51.70 -14.16 -2.36
C THR A 797 -53.07 -13.81 -1.79
N GLY A 798 -54.06 -14.67 -2.04
CA GLY A 798 -55.38 -14.58 -1.40
C GLY A 798 -56.10 -15.93 -1.37
N SER A 799 -57.13 -16.05 -0.52
CA SER A 799 -57.96 -17.26 -0.44
C SER A 799 -59.02 -17.33 -1.55
N VAL A 800 -59.38 -18.56 -1.96
CA VAL A 800 -60.41 -18.84 -3.00
C VAL A 800 -61.75 -18.15 -2.70
N ASP A 801 -62.17 -18.01 -1.43
CA ASP A 801 -63.42 -17.35 -1.05
C ASP A 801 -63.44 -15.83 -1.32
N VAL A 802 -62.28 -15.19 -1.40
CA VAL A 802 -62.16 -13.75 -1.70
C VAL A 802 -62.06 -13.50 -3.21
N ALA A 803 -61.57 -14.47 -4.00
CA ALA A 803 -61.56 -14.37 -5.46
C ALA A 803 -62.99 -14.28 -6.04
N LEU A 804 -63.95 -14.99 -5.44
CA LEU A 804 -65.36 -14.95 -5.82
C LEU A 804 -66.06 -13.62 -5.46
N ARG A 805 -65.65 -12.93 -4.39
CA ARG A 805 -66.21 -11.61 -4.01
C ARG A 805 -65.71 -10.43 -4.86
N VAL A 806 -64.56 -10.57 -5.52
CA VAL A 806 -64.04 -9.54 -6.45
C VAL A 806 -64.68 -9.67 -7.83
N ALA A 807 -65.08 -10.88 -8.23
CA ALA A 807 -65.80 -11.12 -9.48
C ALA A 807 -67.25 -10.57 -9.51
N SER A 808 -67.79 -10.08 -8.39
CA SER A 808 -69.18 -9.65 -8.25
C SER A 808 -69.39 -8.12 -8.15
N ARG A 809 -68.42 -7.28 -8.58
CA ARG A 809 -68.66 -5.83 -8.77
C ARG A 809 -68.98 -5.53 -10.24
N PRO A 810 -70.16 -4.96 -10.58
CA PRO A 810 -70.47 -4.58 -11.96
C PRO A 810 -69.97 -3.16 -12.33
N ASP A 811 -69.32 -3.12 -13.50
CA ASP A 811 -69.15 -2.06 -14.52
C ASP A 811 -68.43 -0.72 -14.23
N ALA A 812 -67.36 -0.44 -15.01
CA ALA A 812 -67.40 0.51 -16.14
C ALA A 812 -66.14 0.43 -17.06
N GLN A 813 -66.42 0.38 -18.36
CA GLN A 813 -65.67 0.09 -19.60
C GLN A 813 -64.40 0.92 -19.99
N SER A 814 -63.68 0.31 -20.97
CA SER A 814 -62.92 0.89 -22.12
C SER A 814 -61.38 0.96 -21.96
N HIS A 815 -60.49 0.55 -22.87
CA HIS A 815 -60.50 0.15 -24.29
C HIS A 815 -59.33 -0.83 -24.56
N VAL A 816 -59.56 -1.98 -25.22
CA VAL A 816 -58.50 -2.74 -25.93
C VAL A 816 -59.01 -3.08 -27.32
N SER A 817 -58.37 -2.53 -28.35
CA SER A 817 -58.67 -2.79 -29.75
C SER A 817 -57.76 -3.89 -30.33
N ARG A 818 -58.40 -5.03 -30.64
CA ARG A 818 -58.23 -5.93 -31.80
C ARG A 818 -56.83 -6.19 -32.43
N LEU A 819 -56.39 -7.44 -32.27
CA LEU A 819 -55.64 -8.34 -33.18
C LEU A 819 -56.01 -8.21 -34.70
N PRO A 820 -55.22 -8.70 -35.71
CA PRO A 820 -54.69 -10.08 -35.72
C PRO A 820 -53.39 -10.42 -36.49
N SER A 821 -52.85 -11.58 -36.11
CA SER A 821 -51.90 -12.45 -36.81
C SER A 821 -52.48 -13.07 -38.10
N LYS A 822 -51.65 -13.25 -39.13
CA LYS A 822 -51.72 -14.34 -40.14
C LYS A 822 -50.42 -14.43 -40.98
N PRO A 823 -50.18 -15.50 -41.76
CA PRO A 823 -48.96 -16.33 -41.66
C PRO A 823 -48.13 -16.38 -42.96
N SER A 824 -46.94 -16.97 -42.93
CA SER A 824 -46.21 -17.33 -44.16
C SER A 824 -45.40 -18.64 -44.02
N SER A 825 -45.43 -19.41 -45.09
CA SER A 825 -44.62 -20.59 -45.46
C SER A 825 -44.62 -20.64 -47.01
N PRO A 826 -43.74 -21.37 -47.74
CA PRO A 826 -42.48 -22.07 -47.41
C PRO A 826 -41.36 -21.85 -48.49
N SER A 827 -40.33 -22.74 -48.51
CA SER A 827 -39.28 -23.02 -49.55
C SER A 827 -37.99 -22.19 -49.52
N LEU A 828 -36.76 -22.69 -49.76
CA LEU A 828 -36.14 -24.02 -49.96
C LEU A 828 -34.60 -23.85 -49.83
N ASP A 829 -33.89 -24.93 -49.46
CA ASP A 829 -32.47 -25.26 -49.76
C ASP A 829 -31.27 -24.49 -49.16
N THR A 830 -30.57 -25.11 -48.19
CA THR A 830 -29.30 -25.87 -48.40
C THR A 830 -28.54 -26.10 -47.06
N LEU A 831 -28.19 -27.37 -46.81
CA LEU A 831 -27.21 -27.88 -45.82
C LEU A 831 -25.77 -27.82 -46.41
N PRO A 832 -24.68 -28.29 -45.75
CA PRO A 832 -24.30 -28.36 -44.32
C PRO A 832 -22.81 -27.99 -44.04
N SER A 833 -22.43 -27.88 -42.75
CA SER A 833 -21.16 -28.35 -42.14
C SER A 833 -21.11 -27.81 -40.70
N GLY A 834 -20.67 -28.49 -39.65
CA GLY A 834 -19.73 -29.60 -39.53
C GLY A 834 -18.61 -29.17 -38.57
N ALA A 835 -18.66 -29.66 -37.33
CA ALA A 835 -17.55 -29.79 -36.36
C ALA A 835 -16.69 -28.55 -36.00
N ARG A 836 -16.83 -28.05 -34.76
CA ARG A 836 -15.83 -28.14 -33.67
C ARG A 836 -16.25 -27.32 -32.45
#